data_AF-A0A7H8RF63-F1
#
_entry.id   AF-A0A7H8RF63-F1
#
_cell.length_a   1.000
_cell.length_b   1.000
_cell.length_c   1.000
_cell.angle_alpha   90.00
_cell.angle_beta   90.00
_cell.angle_gamma   90.00
#
_symmetry.space_group_name_H-M   'P 1'
#
loop_
_entity.id
_entity.type
_entity.pdbx_description
1 polymer ?
#
loop_
_entity_poly.entity_id
_entity_poly.type
_entity_poly.pdbx_seq_one_letter_code
_entity_poly.pdbx_strand_id
1 'polypeptide(L)'
;MWRSLRCYIWLAVFIAASQVVADVLQFKNTTPGQTVKSGTELRILCVGDSITVGFRSDKDGGDGNGYRLQLRDDLYKDNLTYAGNVTSDGTMLGGYFAAWSGKTIQYMANHIDASLAQRPNIVLIHAGTNDMAPKTTTATEGNDPTAASERLGNLIDKVIEACPDATVLVAMIINSCDKSHYPRTTTFQNLIPGVVKQRSDNGSHVLAVNFTSFPTSSLHGDCIHPTNVGYQLFGDYWYDFITQIPKDWINTPVGVDPNRVDGLYANGGPDPSIPAPQIGKSPVQITSSENITSAAATALNKGHTGCTSRNVFTGTGEIFQGGVGYTGDWKYHQGWTAPRQVASGYGLDRHYVRLHDMDGDGKADYLWLDPMTGAITCSLNLGGSSWKRAGNNNGLIATGEGKGNTVFLADINGDGLTDYLIAHPENGSVSVWWNGGASSTQPNGWKWVHGGQITAGVSHANLATLKFPDINGDGRADYVYIGEEGDLKHFLNIGTRGGSDVQFAEQGGIFKGATSAILNIVFADINGDGRDDYLVWDKNGGLTGFLNQPTQNEGVPQFIEQGTLASGNSQNPTFLRLADLDGDGKDDYVYVDEHGGLLVSYNRGTGDTTTLLDGLHFADIDGDGFGDVNGDGLDDYLVLNPVTGALTAFINLGSNSDIRWSSTGVIANGRGPGANVRIADIDGDGIDDYIYVYPNGSTNTFRNLHTRGKEGFSWKNIPQANANAKVGRLPEEISFSDINNDGKADYIWTSSVNGSVHVYLNNYPNQPMWLDHGVVTPGVDVSGSSIRYATLLKSGYSDYVIVNPQNGTFAAQLNSCST
;
A
#
# COMPACT_ATOMS: atom_id res chain seq x y z
N MET A 1 69.55 15.79 -81.72
CA MET A 1 68.58 16.75 -81.16
C MET A 1 67.85 16.03 -80.01
N TRP A 2 68.29 16.10 -78.74
CA TRP A 2 67.95 17.09 -77.68
C TRP A 2 66.43 17.34 -77.57
N ARG A 3 65.67 16.89 -76.55
CA ARG A 3 65.60 17.14 -75.06
C ARG A 3 64.30 17.95 -74.74
N SER A 4 63.29 17.43 -74.02
CA SER A 4 63.05 17.38 -72.55
C SER A 4 62.47 18.66 -71.86
N LEU A 5 61.34 18.47 -71.14
CA LEU A 5 60.94 18.98 -69.80
C LEU A 5 60.36 20.41 -69.51
N ARG A 6 59.33 20.42 -68.61
CA ARG A 6 58.88 21.42 -67.58
C ARG A 6 58.18 22.72 -68.06
N CYS A 7 57.27 23.39 -67.34
CA CYS A 7 56.72 23.38 -65.97
C CYS A 7 55.42 24.24 -65.99
N TYR A 8 54.37 23.92 -65.23
CA TYR A 8 53.30 24.88 -64.89
C TYR A 8 53.32 25.15 -63.38
N ILE A 9 53.53 26.42 -63.03
CA ILE A 9 53.50 26.97 -61.68
C ILE A 9 52.04 27.26 -61.32
N TRP A 10 51.52 26.67 -60.25
CA TRP A 10 50.29 27.14 -59.60
C TRP A 10 50.67 28.11 -58.47
N LEU A 11 50.16 29.33 -58.58
CA LEU A 11 50.30 30.37 -57.56
C LEU A 11 49.36 30.02 -56.40
N ALA A 12 49.90 29.61 -55.26
CA ALA A 12 49.15 29.47 -54.02
C ALA A 12 49.03 30.84 -53.34
N VAL A 13 47.82 31.39 -53.29
CA VAL A 13 47.47 32.49 -52.38
C VAL A 13 47.22 31.86 -51.01
N PHE A 14 48.18 32.01 -50.10
CA PHE A 14 47.97 31.74 -48.68
C PHE A 14 47.13 32.87 -48.09
N ILE A 15 45.83 32.66 -47.94
CA ILE A 15 45.06 33.38 -46.92
C ILE A 15 45.32 32.60 -45.62
N ALA A 16 46.09 33.22 -44.73
CA ALA A 16 46.17 32.77 -43.35
C ALA A 16 44.80 33.00 -42.71
N ALA A 17 43.94 31.98 -42.72
CA ALA A 17 42.75 31.95 -41.90
C ALA A 17 43.23 31.80 -40.45
N SER A 18 43.22 32.90 -39.70
CA SER A 18 43.25 32.85 -38.24
C SER A 18 42.02 32.04 -37.80
N GLN A 19 42.22 30.79 -37.38
CA GLN A 19 41.18 29.99 -36.74
C GLN A 19 40.80 30.68 -35.44
N VAL A 20 39.71 31.44 -35.46
CA VAL A 20 38.98 31.77 -34.25
C VAL A 20 38.33 30.46 -33.83
N VAL A 21 38.94 29.78 -32.87
CA VAL A 21 38.39 28.59 -32.21
C VAL A 21 37.00 28.98 -31.72
N ALA A 22 35.99 28.12 -31.90
CA ALA A 22 34.68 28.33 -31.29
C ALA A 22 34.86 28.63 -29.79
N ASP A 23 34.00 29.47 -29.20
CA ASP A 23 33.99 29.64 -27.74
C ASP A 23 33.53 28.33 -27.10
N VAL A 24 34.48 27.43 -26.83
CA VAL A 24 34.24 26.15 -26.18
C VAL A 24 34.07 26.40 -24.69
N LEU A 25 32.91 26.05 -24.15
CA LEU A 25 32.65 26.18 -22.71
C LEU A 25 33.57 25.24 -21.93
N GLN A 26 34.14 25.77 -20.85
CA GLN A 26 35.04 25.06 -19.94
C GLN A 26 34.32 24.75 -18.64
N PHE A 27 34.63 23.59 -18.04
CA PHE A 27 34.07 23.19 -16.75
C PHE A 27 34.57 24.13 -15.65
N LYS A 28 33.65 24.80 -14.94
CA LYS A 28 33.93 25.78 -13.89
C LYS A 28 33.62 25.29 -12.48
N ASN A 29 33.08 24.08 -12.35
CA ASN A 29 32.64 23.50 -11.08
C ASN A 29 31.60 24.39 -10.36
N THR A 30 30.58 24.82 -11.11
CA THR A 30 29.47 25.64 -10.63
C THR A 30 28.72 24.91 -9.50
N THR A 31 28.41 25.63 -8.43
CA THR A 31 27.69 25.06 -7.28
C THR A 31 26.24 24.71 -7.65
N PRO A 32 25.71 23.56 -7.21
CA PRO A 32 24.31 23.16 -7.41
C PRO A 32 23.27 24.22 -7.00
N GLY A 33 22.15 24.30 -7.71
CA GLY A 33 21.00 25.16 -7.39
C GLY A 33 21.11 26.62 -7.86
N GLN A 34 21.97 26.92 -8.84
CA GLN A 34 21.96 28.16 -9.61
C GLN A 34 20.96 28.01 -10.75
N THR A 35 19.85 28.76 -10.69
CA THR A 35 18.79 28.68 -11.70
C THR A 35 19.33 28.98 -13.09
N VAL A 36 19.01 28.11 -14.05
CA VAL A 36 19.42 28.27 -15.45
C VAL A 36 18.73 29.49 -16.05
N LYS A 37 17.42 29.63 -15.90
CA LYS A 37 16.69 30.85 -16.25
C LYS A 37 15.45 30.95 -15.38
N SER A 38 15.51 31.85 -14.39
CA SER A 38 14.41 32.01 -13.43
C SER A 38 13.06 32.20 -14.13
N GLY A 39 12.06 31.44 -13.71
CA GLY A 39 10.70 31.48 -14.24
C GLY A 39 10.52 30.82 -15.62
N THR A 40 11.53 30.14 -16.16
CA THR A 40 11.43 29.40 -17.42
C THR A 40 11.51 27.89 -17.15
N GLU A 41 10.56 27.13 -17.67
CA GLU A 41 10.58 25.67 -17.64
C GLU A 41 11.69 25.11 -18.54
N LEU A 42 12.31 24.03 -18.11
CA LEU A 42 13.36 23.33 -18.83
C LEU A 42 12.80 21.98 -19.30
N ARG A 43 12.84 21.74 -20.61
CA ARG A 43 12.60 20.43 -21.22
C ARG A 43 13.90 19.95 -21.86
N ILE A 44 14.62 19.08 -21.15
CA ILE A 44 15.96 18.63 -21.52
C ILE A 44 15.91 17.28 -22.23
N LEU A 45 16.47 17.19 -23.44
CA LEU A 45 16.70 15.91 -24.12
C LEU A 45 18.17 15.51 -24.05
N CYS A 46 18.46 14.38 -23.38
CA CYS A 46 19.80 13.79 -23.35
C CYS A 46 19.96 12.81 -24.54
N VAL A 47 20.95 13.03 -25.39
CA VAL A 47 21.22 12.25 -26.60
C VAL A 47 22.62 11.64 -26.54
N GLY A 48 22.74 10.35 -26.80
CA GLY A 48 24.07 9.73 -26.85
C GLY A 48 24.11 8.20 -26.96
N ASP A 49 25.23 7.65 -26.51
CA ASP A 49 25.51 6.21 -26.49
C ASP A 49 25.36 5.62 -25.07
N SER A 50 26.05 4.52 -24.77
CA SER A 50 25.96 3.80 -23.49
C SER A 50 26.30 4.65 -22.26
N ILE A 51 27.14 5.69 -22.41
CA ILE A 51 27.40 6.66 -21.34
C ILE A 51 26.13 7.46 -21.05
N THR A 52 25.42 7.91 -22.09
CA THR A 52 24.12 8.56 -21.88
C THR A 52 23.05 7.59 -21.41
N VAL A 53 23.06 6.31 -21.81
CA VAL A 53 22.13 5.32 -21.21
C VAL A 53 22.34 5.21 -19.70
N GLY A 54 23.59 5.36 -19.22
CA GLY A 54 23.96 5.10 -17.83
C GLY A 54 24.42 3.65 -17.63
N PHE A 55 24.99 3.02 -18.65
CA PHE A 55 25.43 1.64 -18.57
C PHE A 55 26.40 1.44 -17.40
N ARG A 56 26.10 0.47 -16.52
CA ARG A 56 26.80 0.15 -15.26
C ARG A 56 26.70 1.18 -14.15
N SER A 57 25.84 2.20 -14.27
CA SER A 57 25.55 3.12 -13.16
C SER A 57 24.84 2.46 -11.98
N ASP A 58 24.40 1.21 -12.09
CA ASP A 58 23.89 0.37 -11.01
C ASP A 58 25.01 -0.35 -10.23
N LYS A 59 26.26 -0.28 -10.70
CA LYS A 59 27.41 -0.93 -10.05
C LYS A 59 28.02 -0.03 -8.98
N ASP A 60 28.82 -0.63 -8.10
CA ASP A 60 29.56 0.07 -7.04
C ASP A 60 28.66 0.94 -6.13
N GLY A 61 27.48 0.43 -5.78
CA GLY A 61 26.48 1.10 -4.94
C GLY A 61 25.65 2.17 -5.66
N GLY A 62 25.60 2.10 -7.00
CA GLY A 62 24.87 3.05 -7.83
C GLY A 62 23.41 2.74 -8.06
N ASP A 63 22.70 3.73 -8.61
CA ASP A 63 21.24 3.83 -8.62
C ASP A 63 20.59 3.49 -9.98
N GLY A 64 21.41 3.14 -10.98
CA GLY A 64 20.98 2.82 -12.35
C GLY A 64 20.52 4.03 -13.18
N ASN A 65 20.68 5.26 -12.69
CA ASN A 65 20.13 6.47 -13.32
C ASN A 65 21.07 7.12 -14.34
N GLY A 66 22.29 6.62 -14.46
CA GLY A 66 23.37 7.32 -15.16
C GLY A 66 23.62 8.69 -14.52
N TYR A 67 23.97 9.69 -15.33
CA TYR A 67 24.20 11.05 -14.84
C TYR A 67 22.93 11.87 -14.61
N ARG A 68 21.77 11.37 -15.02
CA ARG A 68 20.54 12.18 -15.08
C ARG A 68 20.02 12.54 -13.69
N LEU A 69 20.11 11.63 -12.71
CA LEU A 69 19.64 11.95 -11.37
C LEU A 69 20.47 13.10 -10.78
N GLN A 70 21.79 13.03 -10.85
CA GLN A 70 22.65 14.11 -10.38
C GLN A 70 22.38 15.43 -11.10
N LEU A 71 22.19 15.40 -12.43
CA LEU A 71 21.83 16.61 -13.18
C LEU A 71 20.50 17.21 -12.70
N ARG A 72 19.49 16.39 -12.40
CA ARG A 72 18.22 16.85 -11.83
C ARG A 72 18.43 17.43 -10.43
N ASP A 73 19.22 16.76 -9.59
CA ASP A 73 19.52 17.18 -8.23
C ASP A 73 20.24 18.53 -8.23
N ASP A 74 21.14 18.78 -9.18
CA ASP A 74 21.81 20.07 -9.31
C ASP A 74 20.87 21.18 -9.80
N LEU A 75 19.85 20.82 -10.57
CA LEU A 75 18.81 21.69 -11.12
C LEU A 75 17.58 21.83 -10.20
N TYR A 76 17.68 21.48 -8.91
CA TYR A 76 16.52 21.45 -7.98
C TYR A 76 15.72 22.76 -7.83
N LYS A 77 16.23 23.90 -8.31
CA LYS A 77 15.53 25.20 -8.32
C LYS A 77 14.86 25.55 -9.65
N ASP A 78 15.13 24.79 -10.71
CA ASP A 78 14.50 24.94 -12.02
C ASP A 78 13.33 23.95 -12.15
N ASN A 79 12.29 24.31 -12.90
CA ASN A 79 11.23 23.37 -13.25
C ASN A 79 11.71 22.52 -14.44
N LEU A 80 12.02 21.24 -14.21
CA LEU A 80 12.68 20.36 -15.17
C LEU A 80 11.84 19.13 -15.54
N THR A 81 11.64 18.95 -16.85
CA THR A 81 11.13 17.72 -17.47
C THR A 81 12.18 17.13 -18.42
N TYR A 82 12.44 15.82 -18.37
CA TYR A 82 13.27 15.17 -19.39
C TYR A 82 12.42 14.74 -20.58
N ALA A 83 12.87 15.10 -21.78
CA ALA A 83 12.36 14.58 -23.03
C ALA A 83 13.09 13.30 -23.44
N GLY A 84 12.42 12.45 -24.22
CA GLY A 84 12.98 11.19 -24.73
C GLY A 84 11.95 10.07 -24.80
N ASN A 85 12.27 9.01 -25.54
CA ASN A 85 11.40 7.82 -25.67
C ASN A 85 12.01 6.57 -25.02
N VAL A 86 13.21 6.69 -24.45
CA VAL A 86 13.93 5.59 -23.81
C VAL A 86 14.04 5.89 -22.32
N THR A 87 13.93 4.86 -21.48
CA THR A 87 14.17 4.90 -20.03
C THR A 87 15.33 3.98 -19.66
N SER A 88 15.86 4.14 -18.45
CA SER A 88 16.80 3.19 -17.85
C SER A 88 16.11 2.43 -16.72
N ASP A 89 16.70 1.29 -16.33
CA ASP A 89 16.25 0.46 -15.19
C ASP A 89 16.62 1.09 -13.83
N GLY A 90 16.88 2.40 -13.81
CA GLY A 90 17.28 3.14 -12.62
C GLY A 90 16.08 3.59 -11.77
N THR A 91 16.38 4.05 -10.56
CA THR A 91 15.38 4.49 -9.58
C THR A 91 14.68 5.83 -9.92
N MET A 92 15.17 6.57 -10.92
CA MET A 92 14.71 7.91 -11.28
C MET A 92 13.42 7.88 -12.11
N LEU A 93 12.32 8.30 -11.50
CA LEU A 93 11.07 8.57 -12.22
C LEU A 93 11.27 9.67 -13.26
N GLY A 94 10.72 9.48 -14.46
CA GLY A 94 10.77 10.49 -15.53
C GLY A 94 12.17 10.78 -16.08
N GLY A 95 13.14 9.88 -15.90
CA GLY A 95 14.51 10.02 -16.41
C GLY A 95 14.66 9.64 -17.89
N TYR A 96 13.80 10.16 -18.78
CA TYR A 96 13.78 9.81 -20.20
C TYR A 96 15.00 10.36 -20.98
N PHE A 97 15.35 9.70 -22.08
CA PHE A 97 16.45 10.11 -22.98
C PHE A 97 16.28 9.55 -24.40
N ALA A 98 17.20 9.92 -25.30
CA ALA A 98 17.36 9.40 -26.66
C ALA A 98 18.77 8.85 -26.87
N ALA A 99 19.05 7.71 -26.26
CA ALA A 99 20.38 7.10 -26.27
C ALA A 99 20.31 5.59 -26.38
N TRP A 100 21.35 5.00 -26.97
CA TRP A 100 21.38 3.58 -27.26
C TRP A 100 22.78 3.00 -27.08
N SER A 101 22.89 1.99 -26.21
CA SER A 101 24.16 1.33 -25.91
C SER A 101 24.76 0.66 -27.14
N GLY A 102 26.06 0.89 -27.36
CA GLY A 102 26.81 0.31 -28.49
C GLY A 102 26.45 0.85 -29.87
N LYS A 103 25.73 1.98 -29.96
CA LYS A 103 25.31 2.59 -31.23
C LYS A 103 26.15 3.82 -31.58
N THR A 104 26.37 4.02 -32.88
CA THR A 104 27.12 5.16 -33.45
C THR A 104 26.22 6.38 -33.65
N ILE A 105 26.84 7.51 -33.99
CA ILE A 105 26.14 8.76 -34.31
C ILE A 105 25.10 8.56 -35.44
N GLN A 106 25.41 7.75 -36.46
CA GLN A 106 24.47 7.51 -37.57
C GLN A 106 23.17 6.86 -37.07
N TYR A 107 23.29 5.87 -36.19
CA TYR A 107 22.14 5.20 -35.62
C TYR A 107 21.28 6.20 -34.82
N MET A 108 21.91 7.06 -34.02
CA MET A 108 21.21 8.11 -33.27
C MET A 108 20.42 9.03 -34.21
N ALA A 109 21.05 9.53 -35.27
CA ALA A 109 20.40 10.37 -36.28
C ALA A 109 19.18 9.69 -36.93
N ASN A 110 19.21 8.37 -37.09
CA ASN A 110 18.13 7.59 -37.68
C ASN A 110 16.95 7.33 -36.72
N HIS A 111 17.12 7.46 -35.40
CA HIS A 111 16.12 7.03 -34.39
C HIS A 111 15.64 8.15 -33.45
N ILE A 112 16.23 9.34 -33.54
CA ILE A 112 15.93 10.45 -32.61
C ILE A 112 14.56 11.12 -32.83
N ASP A 113 13.92 10.92 -33.99
CA ASP A 113 12.73 11.67 -34.43
C ASP A 113 11.59 11.72 -33.40
N ALA A 114 11.24 10.57 -32.81
CA ALA A 114 10.17 10.51 -31.83
C ALA A 114 10.47 11.26 -30.52
N SER A 115 11.76 11.42 -30.19
CA SER A 115 12.20 12.23 -29.05
C SER A 115 12.21 13.72 -29.39
N LEU A 116 12.53 14.10 -30.63
CA LEU A 116 12.46 15.50 -31.08
C LEU A 116 11.02 16.01 -31.23
N ALA A 117 10.07 15.11 -31.53
CA ALA A 117 8.65 15.44 -31.53
C ALA A 117 8.15 15.98 -30.17
N GLN A 118 8.88 15.73 -29.09
CA GLN A 118 8.60 16.25 -27.75
C GLN A 118 9.08 17.69 -27.53
N ARG A 119 9.69 18.32 -28.54
CA ARG A 119 10.08 19.74 -28.54
C ARG A 119 10.86 20.18 -27.28
N PRO A 120 12.00 19.54 -26.96
CA PRO A 120 12.90 20.05 -25.92
C PRO A 120 13.36 21.47 -26.21
N ASN A 121 13.61 22.28 -25.19
CA ASN A 121 14.25 23.61 -25.32
C ASN A 121 15.76 23.57 -25.01
N ILE A 122 16.26 22.45 -24.48
CA ILE A 122 17.69 22.18 -24.32
C ILE A 122 17.99 20.75 -24.78
N VAL A 123 19.00 20.57 -25.62
CA VAL A 123 19.45 19.25 -26.08
C VAL A 123 20.92 19.06 -25.74
N LEU A 124 21.22 17.97 -25.02
CA LEU A 124 22.57 17.60 -24.60
C LEU A 124 23.05 16.44 -25.45
N ILE A 125 24.10 16.64 -26.25
CA ILE A 125 24.63 15.60 -27.15
C ILE A 125 26.01 15.15 -26.66
N HIS A 126 26.10 13.91 -26.19
CA HIS A 126 27.36 13.20 -25.98
C HIS A 126 27.40 11.94 -26.85
N ALA A 127 27.90 12.09 -28.08
CA ALA A 127 27.87 11.05 -29.10
C ALA A 127 29.22 10.93 -29.82
N GLY A 128 29.63 9.70 -30.10
CA GLY A 128 30.83 9.38 -30.89
C GLY A 128 31.79 8.41 -30.21
N THR A 129 31.53 7.98 -28.97
CA THR A 129 32.38 7.01 -28.27
C THR A 129 32.51 5.70 -29.05
N ASN A 130 31.38 5.22 -29.58
CA ASN A 130 31.32 4.00 -30.39
C ASN A 130 31.93 4.18 -31.79
N ASP A 131 31.80 5.37 -32.38
CA ASP A 131 32.46 5.70 -33.65
C ASP A 131 33.99 5.63 -33.50
N MET A 132 34.55 5.96 -32.33
CA MET A 132 36.01 5.88 -32.09
C MET A 132 36.52 4.47 -31.77
N ALA A 133 35.61 3.49 -31.62
CA ALA A 133 35.97 2.13 -31.26
C ALA A 133 36.91 1.48 -32.30
N PRO A 134 37.92 0.70 -31.87
CA PRO A 134 38.79 -0.04 -32.79
C PRO A 134 38.06 -1.20 -33.47
N LYS A 135 37.01 -1.72 -32.84
CA LYS A 135 36.22 -2.85 -33.35
C LYS A 135 35.19 -2.36 -34.35
N THR A 136 35.24 -2.91 -35.57
CA THR A 136 34.27 -2.61 -36.64
C THR A 136 32.85 -3.08 -36.33
N THR A 137 32.68 -4.02 -35.41
CA THR A 137 31.37 -4.45 -34.91
C THR A 137 30.69 -3.40 -34.02
N THR A 138 31.46 -2.43 -33.50
CA THR A 138 30.97 -1.31 -32.68
C THR A 138 30.93 -0.03 -33.51
N ALA A 139 32.00 0.26 -34.26
CA ALA A 139 32.06 1.35 -35.22
C ALA A 139 31.47 0.91 -36.58
N THR A 140 30.17 0.62 -36.62
CA THR A 140 29.48 0.01 -37.77
C THR A 140 29.57 0.83 -39.07
N GLU A 141 29.69 2.16 -38.94
CA GLU A 141 29.85 3.12 -40.05
C GLU A 141 31.32 3.55 -40.24
N GLY A 142 32.25 2.79 -39.65
CA GLY A 142 33.68 3.08 -39.65
C GLY A 142 34.10 4.05 -38.55
N ASN A 143 35.40 4.01 -38.23
CA ASN A 143 36.01 4.76 -37.14
C ASN A 143 36.91 5.91 -37.59
N ASP A 144 36.69 6.45 -38.79
CA ASP A 144 37.38 7.67 -39.21
C ASP A 144 36.81 8.89 -38.46
N PRO A 145 37.64 9.66 -37.72
CA PRO A 145 37.18 10.82 -36.96
C PRO A 145 36.52 11.91 -37.81
N THR A 146 36.98 12.11 -39.05
CA THR A 146 36.43 13.14 -39.94
C THR A 146 35.03 12.75 -40.38
N ALA A 147 34.85 11.53 -40.87
CA ALA A 147 33.53 11.00 -41.24
C ALA A 147 32.56 10.96 -40.06
N ALA A 148 33.03 10.61 -38.86
CA ALA A 148 32.22 10.68 -37.64
C ALA A 148 31.79 12.12 -37.31
N SER A 149 32.66 13.11 -37.53
CA SER A 149 32.35 14.53 -37.29
C SER A 149 31.31 15.08 -38.28
N GLU A 150 31.32 14.59 -39.52
CA GLU A 150 30.29 14.89 -40.51
C GLU A 150 28.93 14.30 -40.10
N ARG A 151 28.91 13.05 -39.60
CA ARG A 151 27.69 12.44 -39.04
C ARG A 151 27.15 13.21 -37.84
N LEU A 152 28.04 13.70 -36.97
CA LEU A 152 27.65 14.53 -35.83
C LEU A 152 27.02 15.84 -36.31
N GLY A 153 27.60 16.47 -37.32
CA GLY A 153 27.03 17.64 -37.97
C GLY A 153 25.60 17.39 -38.45
N ASN A 154 25.37 16.28 -39.16
CA ASN A 154 24.04 15.91 -39.65
C ASN A 154 23.04 15.65 -38.51
N LEU A 155 23.48 15.04 -37.40
CA LEU A 155 22.64 14.86 -36.22
C LEU A 155 22.24 16.22 -35.62
N ILE A 156 23.18 17.16 -35.49
CA ILE A 156 22.89 18.50 -34.97
C ILE A 156 21.92 19.25 -35.90
N ASP A 157 22.13 19.18 -37.22
CA ASP A 157 21.24 19.84 -38.20
C ASP A 157 19.81 19.31 -38.08
N LYS A 158 19.65 18.00 -37.89
CA LYS A 158 18.36 17.36 -37.68
C LYS A 158 17.68 17.82 -36.37
N VAL A 159 18.45 18.02 -35.30
CA VAL A 159 17.94 18.59 -34.04
C VAL A 159 17.48 20.03 -34.25
N ILE A 160 18.29 20.87 -34.91
CA ILE A 160 17.95 22.28 -35.20
C ILE A 160 16.68 22.37 -36.07
N GLU A 161 16.56 21.54 -37.09
CA GLU A 161 15.40 21.52 -37.98
C GLU A 161 14.11 21.15 -37.22
N ALA A 162 14.17 20.12 -36.37
CA ALA A 162 13.01 19.66 -35.62
C ALA A 162 12.65 20.55 -34.42
N CYS A 163 13.65 21.17 -33.79
CA CYS A 163 13.55 21.97 -32.57
C CYS A 163 14.31 23.30 -32.72
N PRO A 164 13.86 24.22 -33.59
CA PRO A 164 14.57 25.49 -33.84
C PRO A 164 14.64 26.43 -32.63
N ASP A 165 13.77 26.21 -31.63
CA ASP A 165 13.74 26.98 -30.38
C ASP A 165 14.70 26.44 -29.31
N ALA A 166 15.36 25.31 -29.56
CA ALA A 166 16.22 24.65 -28.60
C ALA A 166 17.65 25.21 -28.62
N THR A 167 18.27 25.26 -27.44
CA THR A 167 19.74 25.37 -27.33
C THR A 167 20.36 23.97 -27.35
N VAL A 168 21.38 23.76 -28.18
CA VAL A 168 22.08 22.47 -28.31
C VAL A 168 23.49 22.58 -27.74
N LEU A 169 23.79 21.76 -26.72
CA LEU A 169 25.14 21.61 -26.18
C LEU A 169 25.76 20.32 -26.73
N VAL A 170 26.93 20.44 -27.38
CA VAL A 170 27.62 19.32 -28.02
C VAL A 170 28.93 19.04 -27.30
N ALA A 171 29.02 17.88 -26.65
CA ALA A 171 30.18 17.50 -25.88
C ALA A 171 31.36 17.09 -26.76
N MET A 172 32.53 17.67 -26.47
CA MET A 172 33.80 17.05 -26.80
C MET A 172 33.97 15.80 -25.93
N ILE A 173 33.56 14.63 -26.43
CA ILE A 173 33.42 13.39 -25.65
C ILE A 173 34.60 13.11 -24.70
N ILE A 174 34.31 12.48 -23.56
CA ILE A 174 35.33 12.16 -22.55
C ILE A 174 36.49 11.33 -23.10
N ASN A 175 37.63 11.39 -22.42
CA ASN A 175 38.77 10.52 -22.74
C ASN A 175 38.51 9.08 -22.33
N SER A 176 39.13 8.15 -23.05
CA SER A 176 39.22 6.74 -22.66
C SER A 176 40.61 6.44 -22.09
N CYS A 177 40.70 5.62 -21.03
CA CYS A 177 41.99 5.07 -20.59
C CYS A 177 42.51 3.93 -21.48
N ASP A 178 41.76 3.50 -22.51
CA ASP A 178 42.23 2.56 -23.51
C ASP A 178 43.06 3.28 -24.58
N LYS A 179 44.35 2.94 -24.63
CA LYS A 179 45.31 3.47 -25.60
C LYS A 179 44.90 3.21 -27.06
N SER A 180 44.08 2.18 -27.31
CA SER A 180 43.59 1.86 -28.65
C SER A 180 42.54 2.86 -29.16
N HIS A 181 41.80 3.52 -28.26
CA HIS A 181 40.81 4.57 -28.56
C HIS A 181 41.45 5.95 -28.69
N TYR A 182 42.51 6.21 -27.91
CA TYR A 182 43.05 7.54 -27.65
C TYR A 182 43.34 8.38 -28.92
N PRO A 183 44.09 7.92 -29.95
CA PRO A 183 44.44 8.78 -31.09
C PRO A 183 43.23 9.26 -31.90
N ARG A 184 42.24 8.38 -32.10
CA ARG A 184 41.02 8.71 -32.84
C ARG A 184 40.13 9.65 -32.02
N THR A 185 39.99 9.38 -30.74
CA THR A 185 39.22 10.21 -29.80
C THR A 185 39.76 11.64 -29.74
N THR A 186 41.08 11.82 -29.62
CA THR A 186 41.71 13.16 -29.64
C THR A 186 41.47 13.89 -30.97
N THR A 187 41.56 13.17 -32.09
CA THR A 187 41.29 13.76 -33.41
C THR A 187 39.83 14.21 -33.52
N PHE A 188 38.89 13.37 -33.10
CA PHE A 188 37.46 13.67 -33.11
C PHE A 188 37.11 14.84 -32.19
N GLN A 189 37.62 14.87 -30.96
CA GLN A 189 37.48 15.98 -30.02
C GLN A 189 37.90 17.32 -30.65
N ASN A 190 39.02 17.35 -31.37
CA ASN A 190 39.53 18.58 -32.02
C ASN A 190 38.67 19.06 -33.20
N LEU A 191 37.85 18.19 -33.79
CA LEU A 191 36.97 18.55 -34.92
C LEU A 191 35.64 19.16 -34.44
N ILE A 192 35.15 18.77 -33.25
CA ILE A 192 33.84 19.18 -32.72
C ILE A 192 33.66 20.71 -32.64
N PRO A 193 34.63 21.51 -32.15
CA PRO A 193 34.50 22.97 -32.16
C PRO A 193 34.22 23.53 -33.55
N GLY A 194 34.86 22.99 -34.60
CA GLY A 194 34.62 23.41 -35.98
C GLY A 194 33.22 23.05 -36.47
N VAL A 195 32.74 21.84 -36.18
CA VAL A 195 31.38 21.38 -36.52
C VAL A 195 30.31 22.27 -35.86
N VAL A 196 30.50 22.61 -34.58
CA VAL A 196 29.57 23.49 -33.85
C VAL A 196 29.64 24.92 -34.36
N LYS A 197 30.86 25.46 -34.55
CA LYS A 197 31.06 26.85 -34.99
C LYS A 197 30.34 27.14 -36.30
N GLN A 198 30.39 26.20 -37.25
CA GLN A 198 29.69 26.33 -38.52
C GLN A 198 28.18 26.62 -38.34
N ARG A 199 27.53 25.98 -37.37
CA ARG A 199 26.09 26.13 -37.10
C ARG A 199 25.79 27.38 -36.27
N SER A 200 26.67 27.70 -35.32
CA SER A 200 26.60 28.93 -34.55
C SER A 200 26.77 30.19 -35.42
N ASP A 201 27.75 30.18 -36.35
CA ASP A 201 27.97 31.27 -37.32
C ASP A 201 26.78 31.44 -38.27
N ASN A 202 25.98 30.39 -38.47
CA ASN A 202 24.73 30.41 -39.23
C ASN A 202 23.51 30.82 -38.39
N GLY A 203 23.70 31.25 -37.14
CA GLY A 203 22.66 31.77 -36.26
C GLY A 203 21.92 30.73 -35.41
N SER A 204 22.35 29.47 -35.40
CA SER A 204 21.75 28.45 -34.53
C SER A 204 22.32 28.52 -33.11
N HIS A 205 21.49 28.27 -32.09
CA HIS A 205 21.89 28.24 -30.68
C HIS A 205 22.64 26.93 -30.34
N VAL A 206 23.88 26.80 -30.82
CA VAL A 206 24.71 25.59 -30.59
C VAL A 206 26.03 25.98 -29.94
N LEU A 207 26.41 25.28 -28.87
CA LEU A 207 27.68 25.49 -28.15
C LEU A 207 28.45 24.17 -28.01
N ALA A 208 29.78 24.25 -28.11
CA ALA A 208 30.67 23.14 -27.84
C ALA A 208 31.06 23.16 -26.35
N VAL A 209 31.04 22.01 -25.69
CA VAL A 209 31.34 21.90 -24.26
C VAL A 209 32.48 20.92 -24.01
N ASN A 210 33.46 21.31 -23.20
CA ASN A 210 34.72 20.59 -23.05
C ASN A 210 34.68 19.49 -21.97
N PHE A 211 34.29 18.27 -22.36
CA PHE A 211 34.37 17.09 -21.48
C PHE A 211 35.76 16.43 -21.47
N THR A 212 36.76 16.93 -22.21
CA THR A 212 38.10 16.31 -22.26
C THR A 212 38.87 16.40 -20.93
N SER A 213 38.43 17.27 -20.02
CA SER A 213 38.96 17.39 -18.66
C SER A 213 38.38 16.35 -17.68
N PHE A 214 37.36 15.59 -18.10
CA PHE A 214 36.75 14.56 -17.25
C PHE A 214 37.79 13.49 -16.85
N PRO A 215 37.94 13.19 -15.57
CA PRO A 215 39.04 12.37 -15.07
C PRO A 215 38.85 10.90 -15.47
N THR A 216 39.85 10.32 -16.16
CA THR A 216 39.82 8.89 -16.53
C THR A 216 39.86 7.96 -15.32
N SER A 217 40.24 8.46 -14.14
CA SER A 217 40.17 7.71 -12.87
C SER A 217 38.74 7.46 -12.41
N SER A 218 37.76 8.20 -12.95
CA SER A 218 36.33 8.01 -12.66
C SER A 218 35.66 7.03 -13.64
N LEU A 219 36.45 6.26 -14.41
CA LEU A 219 35.95 5.22 -15.31
C LEU A 219 36.12 3.83 -14.68
N HIS A 220 35.23 2.91 -15.02
CA HIS A 220 35.40 1.49 -14.72
C HIS A 220 36.60 0.90 -15.49
N GLY A 221 36.95 -0.34 -15.14
CA GLY A 221 38.05 -1.07 -15.79
C GLY A 221 37.87 -1.34 -17.29
N ASP A 222 36.72 -1.03 -17.89
CA ASP A 222 36.52 -1.06 -19.35
C ASP A 222 37.03 0.20 -20.06
N CYS A 223 37.50 1.19 -19.31
CA CYS A 223 38.06 2.45 -19.81
C CYS A 223 37.10 3.30 -20.64
N ILE A 224 35.79 3.06 -20.57
CA ILE A 224 34.79 3.77 -21.36
C ILE A 224 33.69 4.31 -20.46
N HIS A 225 33.13 3.49 -19.57
CA HIS A 225 31.96 3.87 -18.79
C HIS A 225 32.37 4.48 -17.44
N PRO A 226 31.80 5.63 -17.05
CA PRO A 226 31.98 6.18 -15.71
C PRO A 226 31.56 5.18 -14.62
N THR A 227 32.23 5.24 -13.46
CA THR A 227 31.73 4.63 -12.22
C THR A 227 30.48 5.35 -11.73
N ASN A 228 29.82 4.87 -10.68
CA ASN A 228 28.67 5.59 -10.10
C ASN A 228 29.04 7.04 -9.70
N VAL A 229 30.14 7.23 -8.97
CA VAL A 229 30.66 8.57 -8.63
C VAL A 229 31.08 9.34 -9.89
N GLY A 230 31.58 8.64 -10.91
CA GLY A 230 31.85 9.22 -12.21
C GLY A 230 30.59 9.76 -12.90
N TYR A 231 29.48 9.03 -12.86
CA TYR A 231 28.21 9.48 -13.42
C TYR A 231 27.63 10.68 -12.67
N GLN A 232 27.80 10.75 -11.34
CA GLN A 232 27.48 11.95 -10.57
C GLN A 232 28.29 13.15 -11.08
N LEU A 233 29.61 13.04 -11.12
CA LEU A 233 30.48 14.09 -11.67
C LEU A 233 30.11 14.47 -13.12
N PHE A 234 29.66 13.51 -13.92
CA PHE A 234 29.22 13.75 -15.29
C PHE A 234 27.93 14.60 -15.34
N GLY A 235 27.04 14.42 -14.36
CA GLY A 235 25.87 15.27 -14.13
C GLY A 235 26.29 16.69 -13.79
N ASP A 236 27.25 16.85 -12.87
CA ASP A 236 27.81 18.15 -12.48
C ASP A 236 28.40 18.90 -13.70
N TYR A 237 29.08 18.18 -14.61
CA TYR A 237 29.59 18.75 -15.86
C TYR A 237 28.47 19.32 -16.73
N TRP A 238 27.40 18.54 -16.95
CA TRP A 238 26.27 19.02 -17.73
C TRP A 238 25.60 20.22 -17.09
N TYR A 239 25.38 20.18 -15.79
CA TYR A 239 24.82 21.29 -15.03
C TYR A 239 25.69 22.55 -15.17
N ASP A 240 27.00 22.44 -14.98
CA ASP A 240 27.95 23.54 -15.14
C ASP A 240 27.89 24.17 -16.54
N PHE A 241 27.76 23.36 -17.60
CA PHE A 241 27.64 23.89 -18.95
C PHE A 241 26.27 24.53 -19.23
N ILE A 242 25.19 23.95 -18.72
CA ILE A 242 23.83 24.51 -18.90
C ILE A 242 23.72 25.88 -18.23
N THR A 243 24.31 26.08 -17.05
CA THR A 243 24.27 27.39 -16.37
C THR A 243 25.03 28.50 -17.11
N GLN A 244 25.96 28.13 -18.00
CA GLN A 244 26.72 29.04 -18.86
C GLN A 244 26.00 29.44 -20.16
N ILE A 245 24.85 28.86 -20.48
CA ILE A 245 24.06 29.23 -21.65
C ILE A 245 23.61 30.70 -21.55
N PRO A 246 23.74 31.51 -22.64
CA PRO A 246 23.14 32.84 -22.70
C PRO A 246 21.63 32.80 -22.42
N LYS A 247 21.15 33.61 -21.48
CA LYS A 247 19.76 33.51 -20.96
C LYS A 247 18.69 33.78 -22.02
N ASP A 248 19.04 34.55 -23.05
CA ASP A 248 18.20 34.84 -24.22
C ASP A 248 18.07 33.67 -25.19
N TRP A 249 18.91 32.63 -25.08
CA TRP A 249 18.84 31.42 -25.91
C TRP A 249 17.87 30.36 -25.39
N ILE A 250 17.43 30.50 -24.13
CA ILE A 250 16.53 29.54 -23.47
C ILE A 250 15.11 30.12 -23.47
N ASN A 251 14.22 29.53 -24.25
CA ASN A 251 12.81 29.90 -24.29
C ASN A 251 11.96 28.82 -23.62
N THR A 252 10.73 29.14 -23.20
CA THR A 252 9.77 28.14 -22.71
C THR A 252 9.58 27.03 -23.76
N PRO A 253 9.52 25.75 -23.36
CA PRO A 253 9.29 24.65 -24.29
C PRO A 253 8.02 24.85 -25.12
N VAL A 254 8.05 24.43 -26.39
CA VAL A 254 6.89 24.51 -27.28
C VAL A 254 6.03 23.26 -27.09
N GLY A 255 4.71 23.44 -26.94
CA GLY A 255 3.75 22.35 -26.76
C GLY A 255 3.72 21.79 -25.33
N VAL A 256 2.74 20.93 -25.07
CA VAL A 256 2.60 20.27 -23.77
C VAL A 256 3.77 19.35 -23.47
N ASP A 257 4.05 19.17 -22.18
CA ASP A 257 5.03 18.18 -21.76
C ASP A 257 4.65 16.78 -22.23
N PRO A 258 5.64 15.91 -22.51
CA PRO A 258 5.37 14.52 -22.87
C PRO A 258 4.52 13.88 -21.77
N ASN A 259 3.33 13.39 -22.12
CA ASN A 259 2.50 12.62 -21.18
C ASN A 259 3.21 11.29 -20.89
N ARG A 260 4.04 11.28 -19.85
CA ARG A 260 4.99 10.21 -19.53
C ARG A 260 5.16 10.04 -18.02
N VAL A 261 4.04 10.06 -17.32
CA VAL A 261 3.91 9.23 -16.12
C VAL A 261 3.40 7.89 -16.64
N ASP A 262 4.08 6.78 -16.40
CA ASP A 262 3.57 5.44 -16.72
C ASP A 262 2.28 5.18 -15.92
N GLY A 263 1.16 5.77 -16.31
CA GLY A 263 -0.11 5.66 -15.61
C GLY A 263 -0.16 6.23 -14.19
N LEU A 264 0.98 6.50 -13.55
CA LEU A 264 1.09 6.80 -12.11
C LEU A 264 0.14 7.89 -11.63
N TYR A 265 -0.16 8.90 -12.45
CA TYR A 265 -1.19 9.92 -12.16
C TYR A 265 -2.19 10.11 -13.31
N ALA A 266 -2.34 9.11 -14.20
CA ALA A 266 -3.14 9.25 -15.42
C ALA A 266 -4.63 9.57 -15.14
N ASN A 267 -5.09 9.26 -13.93
CA ASN A 267 -6.41 9.59 -13.44
C ASN A 267 -6.40 10.67 -12.34
N GLY A 268 -5.63 11.75 -12.51
CA GLY A 268 -5.88 13.00 -11.77
C GLY A 268 -5.03 13.31 -10.54
N GLY A 269 -3.90 12.63 -10.29
CA GLY A 269 -3.05 12.95 -9.13
C GLY A 269 -3.75 12.73 -7.76
N PRO A 270 -3.11 13.13 -6.64
CA PRO A 270 -3.75 13.11 -5.33
C PRO A 270 -4.95 14.07 -5.30
N ASP A 271 -6.06 13.63 -4.73
CA ASP A 271 -7.29 14.43 -4.56
C ASP A 271 -7.10 15.53 -3.50
N PRO A 272 -7.22 16.82 -3.86
CA PRO A 272 -7.08 17.94 -2.90
C PRO A 272 -8.33 18.14 -2.01
N SER A 273 -9.39 17.37 -2.22
CA SER A 273 -10.74 17.68 -1.72
C SER A 273 -11.39 16.57 -0.90
N ILE A 274 -10.60 15.65 -0.34
CA ILE A 274 -11.11 14.60 0.54
C ILE A 274 -11.72 15.22 1.82
N PRO A 275 -13.02 14.97 2.11
CA PRO A 275 -13.68 15.52 3.29
C PRO A 275 -13.15 14.89 4.58
N ALA A 276 -13.31 15.57 5.71
CA ALA A 276 -12.95 15.01 7.02
C ALA A 276 -13.82 13.80 7.40
N PRO A 277 -13.28 12.87 8.20
CA PRO A 277 -14.01 11.69 8.63
C PRO A 277 -15.33 12.01 9.33
N GLN A 278 -16.38 11.36 8.87
CA GLN A 278 -17.70 11.41 9.48
C GLN A 278 -17.84 10.20 10.42
N ILE A 279 -17.17 10.27 11.57
CA ILE A 279 -17.16 9.20 12.60
C ILE A 279 -18.58 8.95 13.20
N GLY A 280 -19.54 9.81 12.87
CA GLY A 280 -20.93 9.73 13.32
C GLY A 280 -21.19 10.63 14.53
N LYS A 281 -22.40 11.19 14.60
CA LYS A 281 -22.92 11.73 15.86
C LYS A 281 -23.66 10.59 16.53
N SER A 282 -23.27 10.23 17.75
CA SER A 282 -23.99 9.21 18.51
C SER A 282 -25.48 9.56 18.54
N PRO A 283 -26.39 8.61 18.22
CA PRO A 283 -27.83 8.82 18.38
C PRO A 283 -28.21 9.03 19.86
N VAL A 284 -27.28 8.75 20.78
CA VAL A 284 -27.40 8.93 22.22
C VAL A 284 -26.92 10.34 22.60
N GLN A 285 -27.85 11.22 23.00
CA GLN A 285 -27.52 12.52 23.60
C GLN A 285 -27.31 12.34 25.11
N ILE A 286 -26.09 12.60 25.59
CA ILE A 286 -25.71 12.50 27.02
C ILE A 286 -26.49 13.54 27.83
N THR A 287 -27.12 13.12 28.94
CA THR A 287 -27.65 14.02 29.99
C THR A 287 -26.89 13.78 31.30
N SER A 288 -26.98 14.73 32.24
CA SER A 288 -26.18 14.73 33.48
C SER A 288 -26.36 13.46 34.34
N SER A 289 -25.31 13.13 35.10
CA SER A 289 -25.03 11.91 35.88
C SER A 289 -26.08 11.46 36.91
N GLU A 290 -27.20 12.15 37.06
CA GLU A 290 -28.17 11.92 38.13
C GLU A 290 -29.22 10.82 37.85
N ASN A 291 -29.25 10.19 36.67
CA ASN A 291 -30.50 9.56 36.21
C ASN A 291 -30.40 8.18 35.54
N ILE A 292 -29.58 7.24 36.06
CA ILE A 292 -29.81 5.81 35.73
C ILE A 292 -31.20 5.38 36.24
N THR A 293 -31.53 5.77 37.48
CA THR A 293 -32.83 5.46 38.10
C THR A 293 -34.00 6.18 37.42
N SER A 294 -33.82 7.41 36.93
CA SER A 294 -34.91 8.13 36.24
C SER A 294 -35.11 7.70 34.79
N ALA A 295 -34.08 7.23 34.09
CA ALA A 295 -34.24 6.64 32.76
C ALA A 295 -35.00 5.31 32.84
N ALA A 296 -34.62 4.43 33.77
CA ALA A 296 -35.38 3.20 34.07
C ALA A 296 -36.81 3.51 34.56
N ALA A 297 -36.97 4.48 35.49
CA ALA A 297 -38.28 4.88 35.97
C ALA A 297 -39.15 5.55 34.89
N THR A 298 -38.57 6.20 33.87
CA THR A 298 -39.34 6.81 32.76
C THR A 298 -39.77 5.76 31.74
N ALA A 299 -38.93 4.75 31.47
CA ALA A 299 -39.31 3.57 30.67
C ALA A 299 -40.45 2.79 31.34
N LEU A 300 -40.48 2.74 32.68
CA LEU A 300 -41.49 2.02 33.47
C LEU A 300 -42.77 2.84 33.78
N ASN A 301 -42.73 4.19 33.82
CA ASN A 301 -43.85 5.01 34.31
C ASN A 301 -44.82 5.55 33.25
N LYS A 302 -44.57 5.40 31.95
CA LYS A 302 -45.54 5.84 30.93
C LYS A 302 -46.57 4.75 30.69
N GLY A 303 -47.59 4.75 31.55
CA GLY A 303 -48.74 3.83 31.51
C GLY A 303 -49.10 3.36 30.10
N HIS A 304 -48.94 2.06 29.89
CA HIS A 304 -49.21 1.34 28.65
C HIS A 304 -50.72 1.34 28.31
N THR A 305 -51.22 2.48 27.84
CA THR A 305 -52.55 2.59 27.25
C THR A 305 -52.49 3.52 26.03
N GLY A 306 -52.25 2.92 24.85
CA GLY A 306 -52.36 3.59 23.54
C GLY A 306 -51.04 4.06 22.94
N CYS A 307 -50.38 3.19 22.16
CA CYS A 307 -49.13 3.49 21.48
C CYS A 307 -49.33 4.45 20.29
N THR A 308 -48.69 5.62 20.31
CA THR A 308 -48.39 6.40 19.10
C THR A 308 -46.90 6.32 18.81
N SER A 309 -46.56 5.73 17.67
CA SER A 309 -45.22 5.55 17.08
C SER A 309 -44.37 6.83 17.09
N ARG A 310 -43.59 7.05 18.15
CA ARG A 310 -42.41 7.91 18.08
C ARG A 310 -41.27 7.24 18.82
N ASN A 311 -40.20 6.96 18.08
CA ASN A 311 -38.90 6.55 18.57
C ASN A 311 -38.49 7.50 19.71
N VAL A 312 -38.42 7.01 20.95
CA VAL A 312 -37.91 7.77 22.09
C VAL A 312 -36.56 7.17 22.46
N PHE A 313 -35.49 7.84 22.06
CA PHE A 313 -34.12 7.53 22.50
C PHE A 313 -33.84 8.36 23.78
N THR A 314 -33.49 7.70 24.88
CA THR A 314 -33.06 8.38 26.11
C THR A 314 -31.78 7.74 26.62
N GLY A 315 -30.72 8.53 26.74
CA GLY A 315 -29.43 8.08 27.27
C GLY A 315 -29.51 7.80 28.76
N THR A 316 -29.07 6.61 29.15
CA THR A 316 -28.76 6.22 30.53
C THR A 316 -27.29 6.62 30.79
N GLY A 317 -27.00 7.18 31.97
CA GLY A 317 -25.66 7.65 32.33
C GLY A 317 -24.58 6.55 32.31
N GLU A 318 -23.34 6.94 32.61
CA GLU A 318 -22.19 6.02 32.70
C GLU A 318 -22.48 4.86 33.67
N ILE A 319 -22.33 3.62 33.21
CA ILE A 319 -22.45 2.39 34.04
C ILE A 319 -21.29 2.30 35.08
N PHE A 320 -20.27 3.16 34.94
CA PHE A 320 -19.01 3.05 35.67
C PHE A 320 -19.04 3.69 37.06
N GLN A 321 -19.49 2.93 38.06
CA GLN A 321 -18.98 3.08 39.43
C GLN A 321 -18.12 1.85 39.79
N GLY A 322 -16.80 2.03 39.93
CA GLY A 322 -15.95 1.04 40.63
C GLY A 322 -14.77 0.41 39.89
N GLY A 323 -14.47 0.81 38.64
CA GLY A 323 -13.23 0.37 37.96
C GLY A 323 -13.22 -1.09 37.50
N VAL A 324 -14.37 -1.60 37.03
CA VAL A 324 -14.48 -2.92 36.40
C VAL A 324 -14.77 -2.73 34.90
N GLY A 325 -13.98 -3.38 34.05
CA GLY A 325 -13.80 -3.04 32.62
C GLY A 325 -12.47 -2.30 32.39
N TYR A 326 -11.81 -2.56 31.27
CA TYR A 326 -10.54 -1.93 30.90
C TYR A 326 -10.69 -1.30 29.51
N THR A 327 -10.26 -0.05 29.35
CA THR A 327 -9.96 0.48 28.03
C THR A 327 -8.48 0.30 27.82
N GLY A 328 -8.11 -0.28 26.68
CA GLY A 328 -6.74 -0.28 26.21
C GLY A 328 -6.12 1.11 26.31
N ASP A 329 -4.82 1.17 26.57
CA ASP A 329 -4.10 2.44 26.46
C ASP A 329 -4.04 2.92 24.99
N TRP A 330 -4.45 2.06 24.04
CA TRP A 330 -4.43 2.27 22.60
C TRP A 330 -3.04 2.73 22.15
N LYS A 331 -2.01 2.19 22.81
CA LYS A 331 -0.61 2.43 22.51
C LYS A 331 0.06 1.16 22.04
N TYR A 332 0.81 1.32 20.96
CA TYR A 332 1.74 0.29 20.54
C TYR A 332 3.01 0.35 21.38
N HIS A 333 3.32 -0.76 22.05
CA HIS A 333 4.56 -0.97 22.78
C HIS A 333 5.52 -1.76 21.90
N GLN A 334 6.61 -1.12 21.50
CA GLN A 334 7.58 -1.68 20.56
C GLN A 334 8.23 -2.97 21.09
N GLY A 335 8.40 -3.96 20.22
CA GLY A 335 9.01 -5.26 20.56
C GLY A 335 9.81 -5.87 19.41
N TRP A 336 10.65 -5.10 18.72
CA TRP A 336 11.42 -5.58 17.58
C TRP A 336 12.57 -6.51 17.97
N THR A 337 12.65 -7.69 17.34
CA THR A 337 13.84 -8.54 17.49
C THR A 337 15.03 -8.01 16.69
N ALA A 338 16.24 -8.43 17.08
CA ALA A 338 17.42 -8.23 16.23
C ALA A 338 17.21 -8.86 14.84
N PRO A 339 17.68 -8.23 13.76
CA PRO A 339 17.44 -8.71 12.40
C PRO A 339 18.14 -10.05 12.17
N ARG A 340 17.42 -10.99 11.55
CA ARG A 340 17.92 -12.31 11.16
C ARG A 340 17.69 -12.54 9.68
N GLN A 341 18.69 -13.07 8.98
CA GLN A 341 18.49 -13.53 7.62
C GLN A 341 17.64 -14.82 7.62
N VAL A 342 16.49 -14.76 6.97
CA VAL A 342 15.54 -15.89 6.85
C VAL A 342 15.52 -16.48 5.46
N ALA A 343 15.89 -15.71 4.43
CA ALA A 343 16.04 -16.17 3.06
C ALA A 343 17.32 -15.60 2.43
N SER A 344 18.02 -16.40 1.62
CA SER A 344 19.21 -15.94 0.88
C SER A 344 18.87 -15.17 -0.40
N GLY A 345 17.58 -15.14 -0.77
CA GLY A 345 17.13 -14.60 -2.05
C GLY A 345 17.43 -15.54 -3.22
N TYR A 346 16.99 -15.12 -4.40
CA TYR A 346 17.11 -15.90 -5.63
C TYR A 346 17.95 -15.20 -6.71
N GLY A 347 18.70 -14.15 -6.36
CA GLY A 347 19.49 -13.35 -7.29
C GLY A 347 18.63 -12.54 -8.27
N LEU A 348 17.39 -12.27 -7.88
CA LEU A 348 16.42 -11.49 -8.63
C LEU A 348 16.36 -10.08 -8.05
N ASP A 349 16.00 -9.10 -8.87
CA ASP A 349 15.98 -7.69 -8.46
C ASP A 349 15.02 -7.47 -7.28
N ARG A 350 15.58 -6.92 -6.20
CA ARG A 350 14.90 -6.65 -4.92
C ARG A 350 13.71 -5.70 -5.04
N HIS A 351 13.67 -4.81 -6.03
CA HIS A 351 12.56 -3.86 -6.21
C HIS A 351 11.23 -4.57 -6.45
N TYR A 352 11.27 -5.77 -7.01
CA TYR A 352 10.08 -6.54 -7.36
C TYR A 352 9.80 -7.71 -6.42
N VAL A 353 10.51 -7.78 -5.30
CA VAL A 353 10.17 -8.70 -4.22
C VAL A 353 8.91 -8.21 -3.51
N ARG A 354 7.96 -9.11 -3.30
CA ARG A 354 6.72 -8.90 -2.53
C ARG A 354 6.57 -10.05 -1.53
N LEU A 355 5.82 -9.80 -0.45
CA LEU A 355 5.59 -10.75 0.62
C LEU A 355 4.09 -10.80 0.87
N HIS A 356 3.47 -11.94 0.57
CA HIS A 356 2.02 -12.15 0.70
C HIS A 356 1.73 -13.63 0.92
N ASP A 357 0.70 -13.96 1.68
CA ASP A 357 0.27 -15.35 1.91
C ASP A 357 -0.45 -15.87 0.67
N MET A 358 0.21 -16.75 -0.09
CA MET A 358 -0.37 -17.30 -1.32
C MET A 358 -1.13 -18.60 -1.06
N ASP A 359 -0.80 -19.35 -0.01
CA ASP A 359 -1.36 -20.68 0.27
C ASP A 359 -2.31 -20.75 1.47
N GLY A 360 -2.50 -19.63 2.16
CA GLY A 360 -3.48 -19.41 3.21
C GLY A 360 -3.06 -20.03 4.54
N ASP A 361 -1.75 -20.18 4.78
CA ASP A 361 -1.21 -20.76 6.00
C ASP A 361 -0.96 -19.73 7.14
N GLY A 362 -1.27 -18.46 6.87
CA GLY A 362 -1.10 -17.31 7.75
C GLY A 362 0.28 -16.68 7.69
N LYS A 363 1.22 -17.17 6.86
CA LYS A 363 2.55 -16.59 6.70
C LYS A 363 2.72 -16.04 5.31
N ALA A 364 3.38 -14.89 5.22
CA ALA A 364 3.76 -14.31 3.96
C ALA A 364 4.82 -15.18 3.24
N ASP A 365 4.57 -15.40 1.95
CA ASP A 365 5.45 -16.11 1.03
C ASP A 365 6.37 -15.16 0.26
N TYR A 366 7.50 -15.68 -0.22
CA TYR A 366 8.42 -14.91 -1.03
C TYR A 366 7.93 -14.88 -2.47
N LEU A 367 7.61 -13.68 -2.97
CA LEU A 367 7.21 -13.47 -4.35
C LEU A 367 8.24 -12.60 -5.08
N TRP A 368 8.52 -12.95 -6.33
CA TRP A 368 9.15 -12.04 -7.28
C TRP A 368 8.20 -11.78 -8.44
N LEU A 369 7.90 -10.50 -8.65
CA LEU A 369 6.97 -10.01 -9.67
C LEU A 369 7.74 -9.53 -10.89
N ASP A 370 7.45 -10.05 -12.07
CA ASP A 370 8.12 -9.62 -13.28
C ASP A 370 7.67 -8.20 -13.69
N PRO A 371 8.58 -7.22 -13.85
CA PRO A 371 8.20 -5.84 -14.18
C PRO A 371 7.54 -5.67 -15.53
N MET A 372 7.84 -6.54 -16.49
CA MET A 372 7.40 -6.40 -17.88
C MET A 372 6.07 -7.10 -18.13
N THR A 373 5.84 -8.21 -17.45
CA THR A 373 4.72 -9.12 -17.71
C THR A 373 3.79 -9.29 -16.53
N GLY A 374 4.23 -8.94 -15.31
CA GLY A 374 3.46 -9.16 -14.09
C GLY A 374 3.41 -10.62 -13.67
N ALA A 375 4.26 -11.50 -14.24
CA ALA A 375 4.37 -12.89 -13.83
C ALA A 375 4.86 -13.00 -12.38
N ILE A 376 4.44 -14.05 -11.66
CA ILE A 376 4.82 -14.26 -10.26
C ILE A 376 5.57 -15.57 -10.12
N THR A 377 6.79 -15.48 -9.58
CA THR A 377 7.52 -16.63 -9.02
C THR A 377 7.40 -16.62 -7.50
N CYS A 378 6.95 -17.72 -6.92
CA CYS A 378 6.66 -17.88 -5.50
C CYS A 378 7.51 -18.98 -4.85
N SER A 379 7.91 -18.73 -3.61
CA SER A 379 8.44 -19.72 -2.69
C SER A 379 7.68 -19.66 -1.36
N LEU A 380 7.07 -20.78 -1.00
CA LEU A 380 6.28 -20.94 0.21
C LEU A 380 7.17 -20.88 1.46
N ASN A 381 6.72 -20.11 2.44
CA ASN A 381 7.35 -19.96 3.75
C ASN A 381 6.93 -21.11 4.67
N LEU A 382 7.85 -22.03 4.97
CA LEU A 382 7.58 -23.15 5.88
C LEU A 382 7.98 -22.84 7.34
N GLY A 383 8.27 -21.58 7.63
CA GLY A 383 8.72 -21.07 8.93
C GLY A 383 10.24 -21.02 9.08
N GLY A 384 10.70 -20.01 9.82
CA GLY A 384 12.11 -19.81 10.15
C GLY A 384 12.96 -19.51 8.91
N SER A 385 13.81 -20.44 8.49
CA SER A 385 14.64 -20.30 7.28
C SER A 385 14.36 -21.36 6.22
N SER A 386 13.21 -22.02 6.31
CA SER A 386 12.78 -23.10 5.42
C SER A 386 11.84 -22.57 4.33
N TRP A 387 12.23 -22.73 3.07
CA TRP A 387 11.47 -22.25 1.92
C TRP A 387 11.30 -23.34 0.87
N LYS A 388 10.15 -23.37 0.19
CA LYS A 388 9.88 -24.34 -0.87
C LYS A 388 9.33 -23.63 -2.11
N ARG A 389 9.92 -23.89 -3.28
CA ARG A 389 9.37 -23.40 -4.56
C ARG A 389 7.91 -23.86 -4.73
N ALA A 390 7.01 -22.91 -4.99
CA ALA A 390 5.62 -23.19 -5.25
C ALA A 390 5.41 -23.79 -6.65
N GLY A 391 4.24 -24.38 -6.88
CA GLY A 391 3.89 -24.96 -8.18
C GLY A 391 4.79 -26.11 -8.64
N ASN A 392 4.72 -26.44 -9.93
CA ASN A 392 5.54 -27.47 -10.56
C ASN A 392 6.51 -26.92 -11.63
N ASN A 393 6.53 -25.60 -11.83
CA ASN A 393 7.32 -24.90 -12.83
C ASN A 393 8.33 -23.94 -12.18
N ASN A 394 9.20 -24.49 -11.31
CA ASN A 394 10.27 -23.75 -10.63
C ASN A 394 9.81 -22.48 -9.88
N GLY A 395 8.66 -22.54 -9.22
CA GLY A 395 8.10 -21.39 -8.50
C GLY A 395 7.16 -20.52 -9.32
N LEU A 396 7.14 -20.62 -10.65
CA LEU A 396 6.21 -19.82 -11.46
C LEU A 396 4.77 -20.25 -11.14
N ILE A 397 3.98 -19.34 -10.55
CA ILE A 397 2.57 -19.60 -10.21
C ILE A 397 1.61 -18.77 -11.07
N ALA A 398 2.04 -17.62 -11.60
CA ALA A 398 1.26 -16.79 -12.51
C ALA A 398 2.11 -16.37 -13.71
N THR A 399 1.55 -16.41 -14.93
CA THR A 399 2.25 -16.00 -16.16
C THR A 399 2.20 -14.50 -16.42
N GLY A 400 1.40 -13.77 -15.65
CA GLY A 400 1.25 -12.32 -15.74
C GLY A 400 0.20 -11.86 -16.75
N GLU A 401 -0.49 -10.77 -16.42
CA GLU A 401 -1.63 -10.23 -17.17
C GLU A 401 -1.45 -8.73 -17.51
N GLY A 402 -0.30 -8.14 -17.15
CA GLY A 402 -0.02 -6.72 -17.31
C GLY A 402 1.34 -6.34 -16.72
N LYS A 403 1.84 -5.12 -16.96
CA LYS A 403 3.13 -4.69 -16.41
C LYS A 403 3.14 -4.83 -14.89
N GLY A 404 4.27 -5.21 -14.30
CA GLY A 404 4.38 -5.45 -12.85
C GLY A 404 3.98 -4.25 -11.98
N ASN A 405 4.14 -3.02 -12.47
CA ASN A 405 3.69 -1.82 -11.74
C ASN A 405 2.16 -1.62 -11.72
N THR A 406 1.41 -2.35 -12.53
CA THR A 406 -0.07 -2.37 -12.52
C THR A 406 -0.65 -3.46 -11.62
N VAL A 407 0.20 -4.38 -11.13
CA VAL A 407 -0.21 -5.51 -10.31
C VAL A 407 -0.27 -5.11 -8.85
N PHE A 408 -1.41 -5.35 -8.22
CA PHE A 408 -1.60 -5.33 -6.78
C PHE A 408 -1.90 -6.74 -6.28
N LEU A 409 -1.52 -7.01 -5.04
CA LEU A 409 -1.72 -8.30 -4.38
C LEU A 409 -2.42 -8.02 -3.05
N ALA A 410 -3.61 -8.59 -2.90
CA ALA A 410 -4.43 -8.46 -1.70
C ALA A 410 -5.49 -9.56 -1.69
N ASP A 411 -5.93 -10.02 -0.53
CA ASP A 411 -7.08 -10.93 -0.40
C ASP A 411 -8.37 -10.11 -0.53
N ILE A 412 -8.96 -10.04 -1.75
CA ILE A 412 -10.11 -9.17 -2.00
C ILE A 412 -11.45 -9.87 -1.70
N ASN A 413 -11.46 -11.21 -1.59
CA ASN A 413 -12.65 -11.97 -1.24
C ASN A 413 -12.64 -12.49 0.21
N GLY A 414 -11.52 -12.44 0.91
CA GLY A 414 -11.35 -12.87 2.30
C GLY A 414 -11.33 -14.39 2.49
N ASP A 415 -10.95 -15.18 1.48
CA ASP A 415 -10.81 -16.63 1.63
C ASP A 415 -9.50 -17.08 2.29
N GLY A 416 -8.60 -16.13 2.59
CA GLY A 416 -7.28 -16.33 3.16
C GLY A 416 -6.18 -16.48 2.11
N LEU A 417 -6.50 -16.41 0.82
CA LEU A 417 -5.52 -16.50 -0.27
C LEU A 417 -5.35 -15.13 -0.94
N THR A 418 -4.12 -14.67 -1.07
CA THR A 418 -3.86 -13.42 -1.78
C THR A 418 -4.24 -13.51 -3.26
N ASP A 419 -5.10 -12.60 -3.72
CA ASP A 419 -5.55 -12.50 -5.11
C ASP A 419 -4.64 -11.63 -5.97
N TYR A 420 -4.73 -11.82 -7.29
CA TYR A 420 -3.97 -11.05 -8.28
C TYR A 420 -4.86 -9.97 -8.89
N LEU A 421 -4.49 -8.71 -8.70
CA LEU A 421 -5.26 -7.55 -9.14
C LEU A 421 -4.49 -6.76 -10.21
N ILE A 422 -5.18 -6.35 -11.28
CA ILE A 422 -4.68 -5.37 -12.25
C ILE A 422 -5.44 -4.07 -12.05
N ALA A 423 -4.73 -3.04 -11.59
CA ALA A 423 -5.25 -1.69 -11.49
C ALA A 423 -4.97 -0.90 -12.77
N HIS A 424 -6.01 -0.25 -13.27
CA HIS A 424 -6.00 0.53 -14.50
C HIS A 424 -5.73 2.01 -14.17
N PRO A 425 -4.52 2.53 -14.41
CA PRO A 425 -4.13 3.87 -13.99
C PRO A 425 -4.98 5.02 -14.56
N GLU A 426 -5.63 4.79 -15.69
CA GLU A 426 -6.39 5.78 -16.45
C GLU A 426 -7.75 6.13 -15.83
N ASN A 427 -8.29 5.26 -14.98
CA ASN A 427 -9.62 5.42 -14.39
C ASN A 427 -9.75 4.80 -12.99
N GLY A 428 -8.70 4.12 -12.49
CA GLY A 428 -8.69 3.44 -11.22
C GLY A 428 -9.51 2.14 -11.21
N SER A 429 -9.95 1.62 -12.36
CA SER A 429 -10.67 0.35 -12.41
C SER A 429 -9.77 -0.81 -12.03
N VAL A 430 -10.35 -1.91 -11.56
CA VAL A 430 -9.59 -3.07 -11.09
C VAL A 430 -10.17 -4.34 -11.65
N SER A 431 -9.31 -5.18 -12.21
CA SER A 431 -9.63 -6.54 -12.64
C SER A 431 -8.96 -7.55 -11.72
N VAL A 432 -9.63 -8.68 -11.45
CA VAL A 432 -9.17 -9.71 -10.50
C VAL A 432 -8.99 -11.08 -11.15
N TRP A 433 -8.01 -11.82 -10.65
CA TRP A 433 -7.86 -13.25 -10.82
C TRP A 433 -7.82 -13.90 -9.44
N TRP A 434 -8.83 -14.72 -9.16
CA TRP A 434 -8.98 -15.42 -7.89
C TRP A 434 -7.90 -16.47 -7.71
N ASN A 435 -7.22 -16.42 -6.58
CA ASN A 435 -6.25 -17.43 -6.19
C ASN A 435 -6.98 -18.69 -5.69
N GLY A 436 -6.86 -19.79 -6.42
CA GLY A 436 -7.44 -21.08 -6.02
C GLY A 436 -6.43 -22.02 -5.35
N GLY A 437 -5.23 -21.54 -5.04
CA GLY A 437 -4.15 -22.28 -4.41
C GLY A 437 -3.49 -23.35 -5.31
N ALA A 438 -2.73 -24.23 -4.67
CA ALA A 438 -2.01 -25.32 -5.33
C ALA A 438 -2.97 -26.30 -6.04
N SER A 439 -2.70 -26.61 -7.30
CA SER A 439 -3.53 -27.53 -8.10
C SER A 439 -2.70 -28.36 -9.07
N SER A 440 -2.73 -29.68 -8.90
CA SER A 440 -2.02 -30.63 -9.78
C SER A 440 -2.57 -30.70 -11.20
N THR A 441 -3.75 -30.13 -11.44
CA THR A 441 -4.41 -30.12 -12.75
C THR A 441 -4.04 -28.91 -13.61
N GLN A 442 -3.39 -27.90 -13.02
CA GLN A 442 -3.03 -26.66 -13.70
C GLN A 442 -1.60 -26.72 -14.26
N PRO A 443 -1.32 -26.08 -15.41
CA PRO A 443 -0.02 -26.19 -16.08
C PRO A 443 1.19 -25.83 -15.21
N ASN A 444 1.05 -24.85 -14.33
CA ASN A 444 2.09 -24.37 -13.41
C ASN A 444 1.92 -24.91 -11.98
N GLY A 445 0.97 -25.82 -11.76
CA GLY A 445 0.70 -26.37 -10.42
C GLY A 445 -0.08 -25.42 -9.50
N TRP A 446 -0.64 -24.34 -10.04
CA TRP A 446 -1.38 -23.31 -9.30
C TRP A 446 -2.65 -22.90 -10.04
N LYS A 447 -3.74 -22.69 -9.32
CA LYS A 447 -5.04 -22.33 -9.90
C LYS A 447 -5.29 -20.84 -9.81
N TRP A 448 -5.56 -20.24 -10.98
CA TRP A 448 -6.07 -18.87 -11.11
C TRP A 448 -7.40 -18.91 -11.85
N VAL A 449 -8.37 -18.12 -11.39
CA VAL A 449 -9.67 -17.98 -12.05
C VAL A 449 -9.91 -16.51 -12.37
N HIS A 450 -10.00 -16.16 -13.65
CA HIS A 450 -10.31 -14.79 -14.05
C HIS A 450 -11.71 -14.38 -13.56
N GLY A 451 -11.76 -13.36 -12.71
CA GLY A 451 -13.00 -12.80 -12.14
C GLY A 451 -13.55 -11.60 -12.91
N GLY A 452 -12.79 -11.05 -13.84
CA GLY A 452 -13.17 -9.85 -14.58
C GLY A 452 -12.97 -8.57 -13.76
N GLN A 453 -13.64 -7.50 -14.16
CA GLN A 453 -13.53 -6.19 -13.54
C GLN A 453 -14.47 -6.07 -12.33
N ILE A 454 -13.92 -5.81 -11.14
CA ILE A 454 -14.65 -5.71 -9.86
C ILE A 454 -15.08 -4.28 -9.52
N THR A 455 -14.49 -3.27 -10.16
CA THR A 455 -14.91 -1.87 -10.02
C THR A 455 -14.62 -1.06 -11.27
N ALA A 456 -15.48 -0.08 -11.57
CA ALA A 456 -15.27 0.91 -12.63
C ALA A 456 -14.14 1.90 -12.32
N GLY A 457 -13.69 1.96 -11.05
CA GLY A 457 -12.75 2.95 -10.57
C GLY A 457 -13.42 4.30 -10.30
N VAL A 458 -12.64 5.21 -9.73
CA VAL A 458 -13.05 6.57 -9.37
C VAL A 458 -11.96 7.55 -9.75
N SER A 459 -12.28 8.84 -9.91
CA SER A 459 -11.27 9.88 -10.12
C SER A 459 -10.22 9.87 -9.01
N HIS A 460 -9.00 10.28 -9.32
CA HIS A 460 -7.84 10.31 -8.42
C HIS A 460 -7.27 8.95 -8.04
N ALA A 461 -7.96 7.84 -8.28
CA ALA A 461 -7.40 6.50 -8.10
C ALA A 461 -6.51 6.09 -9.28
N ASN A 462 -5.23 5.88 -9.00
CA ASN A 462 -4.18 5.52 -9.95
C ASN A 462 -3.07 4.74 -9.22
N LEU A 463 -1.99 4.36 -9.91
CA LEU A 463 -0.94 3.51 -9.30
C LEU A 463 -0.21 4.18 -8.12
N ALA A 464 -0.19 5.52 -8.04
CA ALA A 464 0.41 6.22 -6.91
C ALA A 464 -0.52 6.25 -5.69
N THR A 465 -1.80 6.54 -5.91
CA THR A 465 -2.78 6.84 -4.85
C THR A 465 -3.57 5.63 -4.38
N LEU A 466 -3.81 4.64 -5.24
CA LEU A 466 -4.65 3.48 -4.93
C LEU A 466 -3.89 2.48 -4.03
N LYS A 467 -4.60 1.95 -3.03
CA LYS A 467 -4.15 0.91 -2.10
C LYS A 467 -5.33 -0.01 -1.76
N PHE A 468 -5.02 -1.19 -1.24
CA PHE A 468 -5.99 -2.20 -0.84
C PHE A 468 -5.76 -2.70 0.59
N PRO A 469 -5.84 -1.82 1.61
CA PRO A 469 -5.75 -2.23 3.00
C PRO A 469 -7.06 -2.88 3.49
N ASP A 470 -7.00 -3.70 4.52
CA ASP A 470 -8.19 -4.13 5.28
C ASP A 470 -8.45 -3.12 6.42
N ILE A 471 -9.34 -2.15 6.18
CA ILE A 471 -9.57 -1.05 7.13
C ILE A 471 -10.44 -1.51 8.29
N ASN A 472 -11.39 -2.42 8.05
CA ASN A 472 -12.33 -2.84 9.07
C ASN A 472 -11.99 -4.18 9.74
N GLY A 473 -10.92 -4.84 9.32
CA GLY A 473 -10.40 -6.07 9.89
C GLY A 473 -11.24 -7.30 9.62
N ASP A 474 -12.00 -7.30 8.51
CA ASP A 474 -12.91 -8.40 8.17
C ASP A 474 -12.27 -9.52 7.33
N GLY A 475 -10.97 -9.36 7.04
CA GLY A 475 -10.14 -10.22 6.22
C GLY A 475 -10.26 -9.92 4.73
N ARG A 476 -11.01 -8.90 4.31
CA ARG A 476 -11.10 -8.48 2.91
C ARG A 476 -10.45 -7.14 2.74
N ALA A 477 -9.62 -7.05 1.71
CA ALA A 477 -9.06 -5.78 1.33
C ALA A 477 -10.13 -4.82 0.77
N ASP A 478 -10.00 -3.56 1.15
CA ASP A 478 -10.86 -2.46 0.74
C ASP A 478 -10.31 -1.72 -0.48
N TYR A 479 -11.09 -0.81 -1.06
CA TYR A 479 -10.61 0.10 -2.08
C TYR A 479 -10.38 1.48 -1.47
N VAL A 480 -9.11 1.87 -1.30
CA VAL A 480 -8.73 3.15 -0.70
C VAL A 480 -7.85 3.94 -1.65
N TYR A 481 -8.15 5.22 -1.87
CA TYR A 481 -7.23 6.12 -2.56
C TYR A 481 -6.74 7.25 -1.65
N ILE A 482 -5.48 7.62 -1.85
CA ILE A 482 -4.77 8.65 -1.08
C ILE A 482 -4.87 10.00 -1.79
N GLY A 483 -5.29 11.03 -1.05
CA GLY A 483 -5.36 12.43 -1.48
C GLY A 483 -4.12 13.25 -1.11
N GLU A 484 -4.23 14.56 -1.25
CA GLU A 484 -3.17 15.48 -0.78
C GLU A 484 -2.92 15.31 0.73
N GLU A 485 -1.68 15.56 1.15
CA GLU A 485 -1.25 15.41 2.54
C GLU A 485 -1.46 14.01 3.15
N GLY A 486 -1.75 13.00 2.33
CA GLY A 486 -1.97 11.62 2.78
C GLY A 486 -3.41 11.35 3.24
N ASP A 487 -4.35 12.24 2.92
CA ASP A 487 -5.77 12.06 3.22
C ASP A 487 -6.29 10.75 2.62
N LEU A 488 -7.26 10.09 3.27
CA LEU A 488 -7.79 8.82 2.80
C LEU A 488 -9.25 8.91 2.41
N LYS A 489 -9.59 8.46 1.20
CA LYS A 489 -10.96 8.18 0.77
C LYS A 489 -11.16 6.67 0.71
N HIS A 490 -12.23 6.20 1.34
CA HIS A 490 -12.50 4.78 1.51
C HIS A 490 -13.78 4.33 0.81
N PHE A 491 -13.69 3.17 0.15
CA PHE A 491 -14.81 2.39 -0.31
C PHE A 491 -14.68 0.98 0.29
N LEU A 492 -15.56 0.71 1.26
CA LEU A 492 -15.58 -0.52 2.04
C LEU A 492 -16.03 -1.70 1.18
N ASN A 493 -15.31 -2.81 1.23
CA ASN A 493 -15.66 -4.04 0.57
C ASN A 493 -16.77 -4.79 1.33
N ILE A 494 -17.96 -4.87 0.73
CA ILE A 494 -19.14 -5.49 1.32
C ILE A 494 -19.53 -6.81 0.63
N GLY A 495 -18.63 -7.38 -0.18
CA GLY A 495 -18.85 -8.67 -0.85
C GLY A 495 -18.98 -9.83 0.13
N THR A 496 -19.39 -11.02 -0.33
CA THR A 496 -19.42 -12.20 0.56
C THR A 496 -18.02 -12.77 0.76
N ARG A 497 -17.68 -13.19 1.98
CA ARG A 497 -16.39 -13.82 2.29
C ARG A 497 -16.20 -15.13 1.49
N GLY A 498 -15.08 -15.26 0.79
CA GLY A 498 -14.77 -16.30 -0.20
C GLY A 498 -15.70 -16.32 -1.42
N GLY A 499 -16.49 -15.26 -1.59
CA GLY A 499 -17.36 -15.05 -2.73
C GLY A 499 -16.61 -14.47 -3.94
N SER A 500 -17.37 -14.15 -4.98
CA SER A 500 -16.87 -13.40 -6.15
C SER A 500 -17.71 -12.15 -6.42
N ASP A 501 -18.63 -11.85 -5.51
CA ASP A 501 -19.58 -10.75 -5.50
C ASP A 501 -18.99 -9.50 -4.81
N VAL A 502 -17.76 -9.13 -5.18
CA VAL A 502 -17.11 -7.92 -4.65
C VAL A 502 -17.95 -6.69 -4.97
N GLN A 503 -18.23 -5.90 -3.94
CA GLN A 503 -18.98 -4.65 -4.03
C GLN A 503 -18.35 -3.65 -3.09
N PHE A 504 -18.20 -2.40 -3.55
CA PHE A 504 -17.58 -1.34 -2.77
C PHE A 504 -18.62 -0.28 -2.38
N ALA A 505 -18.80 -0.06 -1.08
CA ALA A 505 -19.66 0.96 -0.51
C ALA A 505 -18.85 2.20 -0.11
N GLU A 506 -19.15 3.35 -0.71
CA GLU A 506 -18.46 4.60 -0.42
C GLU A 506 -18.69 5.07 1.03
N GLN A 507 -17.61 5.30 1.78
CA GLN A 507 -17.67 5.78 3.17
C GLN A 507 -17.34 7.28 3.31
N GLY A 508 -16.84 7.91 2.24
CA GLY A 508 -16.34 9.28 2.30
C GLY A 508 -14.84 9.33 2.62
N GLY A 509 -14.40 10.44 3.21
CA GLY A 509 -13.04 10.53 3.74
C GLY A 509 -12.98 9.87 5.12
N ILE A 510 -11.90 9.16 5.43
CA ILE A 510 -11.74 8.42 6.70
C ILE A 510 -10.55 8.90 7.53
N PHE A 511 -9.62 9.66 6.95
CA PHE A 511 -8.48 10.21 7.65
C PHE A 511 -8.04 11.52 7.02
N LYS A 512 -7.63 12.47 7.86
CA LYS A 512 -6.86 13.64 7.40
C LYS A 512 -5.39 13.29 7.57
N GLY A 513 -4.69 13.15 6.46
CA GLY A 513 -3.39 12.52 6.38
C GLY A 513 -2.31 13.22 7.21
N ALA A 514 -1.17 12.55 7.30
CA ALA A 514 -0.04 13.00 8.12
C ALA A 514 1.20 13.41 7.30
N THR A 515 1.16 13.35 5.95
CA THR A 515 2.34 13.58 5.13
C THR A 515 2.02 13.90 3.66
N SER A 516 2.69 14.90 3.10
CA SER A 516 2.66 15.19 1.66
C SER A 516 3.44 14.16 0.81
N ALA A 517 4.28 13.33 1.42
CA ALA A 517 5.09 12.31 0.74
C ALA A 517 4.28 11.01 0.57
N ILE A 518 3.23 11.05 -0.24
CA ILE A 518 2.22 9.98 -0.31
C ILE A 518 2.76 8.60 -0.71
N LEU A 519 3.88 8.54 -1.44
CA LEU A 519 4.52 7.29 -1.85
C LEU A 519 5.23 6.57 -0.68
N ASN A 520 5.41 7.25 0.45
CA ASN A 520 5.99 6.68 1.66
C ASN A 520 4.92 6.10 2.60
N ILE A 521 3.63 6.27 2.27
CA ILE A 521 2.53 5.72 3.05
C ILE A 521 2.43 4.22 2.78
N VAL A 522 2.37 3.44 3.85
CA VAL A 522 2.13 2.00 3.81
C VAL A 522 1.07 1.62 4.84
N PHE A 523 0.39 0.52 4.58
CA PHE A 523 -0.63 -0.07 5.42
C PHE A 523 -0.16 -1.44 5.87
N ALA A 524 -0.33 -1.74 7.14
CA ALA A 524 0.11 -2.99 7.76
C ALA A 524 -0.50 -3.10 9.17
N ASP A 525 -0.86 -4.31 9.60
CA ASP A 525 -1.31 -4.58 10.96
C ASP A 525 -0.12 -4.71 11.91
N ILE A 526 0.21 -3.62 12.64
CA ILE A 526 1.37 -3.61 13.53
C ILE A 526 1.07 -4.21 14.91
N ASN A 527 -0.20 -4.28 15.29
CA ASN A 527 -0.63 -4.63 16.65
C ASN A 527 -1.27 -6.03 16.73
N GLY A 528 -1.66 -6.61 15.60
CA GLY A 528 -2.23 -7.93 15.43
C GLY A 528 -3.74 -7.99 15.66
N ASP A 529 -4.47 -6.88 15.47
CA ASP A 529 -5.92 -6.81 15.65
C ASP A 529 -6.73 -7.10 14.37
N GLY A 530 -6.04 -7.38 13.28
CA GLY A 530 -6.58 -7.67 11.96
C GLY A 530 -6.82 -6.44 11.10
N ARG A 531 -6.66 -5.21 11.63
CA ARG A 531 -6.89 -3.97 10.90
C ARG A 531 -5.57 -3.36 10.46
N ASP A 532 -5.50 -2.97 9.20
CA ASP A 532 -4.33 -2.28 8.69
C ASP A 532 -4.21 -0.86 9.26
N ASP A 533 -3.03 -0.56 9.82
CA ASP A 533 -2.68 0.75 10.38
C ASP A 533 -2.17 1.71 9.30
N TYR A 534 -2.27 3.02 9.53
CA TYR A 534 -1.69 4.03 8.64
C TYR A 534 -0.26 4.34 9.07
N LEU A 535 0.71 3.99 8.23
CA LEU A 535 2.13 4.11 8.54
C LEU A 535 2.88 4.92 7.47
N VAL A 536 3.96 5.58 7.88
CA VAL A 536 4.78 6.44 7.01
C VAL A 536 6.25 6.11 7.19
N TRP A 537 6.91 5.78 6.09
CA TRP A 537 8.36 5.63 6.03
C TRP A 537 9.07 6.99 6.02
N ASP A 538 10.12 7.10 6.84
CA ASP A 538 11.14 8.12 6.67
C ASP A 538 12.21 7.70 5.65
N LYS A 539 13.04 8.65 5.23
CA LYS A 539 14.10 8.43 4.22
C LYS A 539 15.18 7.41 4.62
N ASN A 540 15.27 7.06 5.90
CA ASN A 540 16.25 6.14 6.48
C ASN A 540 15.60 4.80 6.89
N GLY A 541 14.32 4.58 6.52
CA GLY A 541 13.58 3.37 6.87
C GLY A 541 12.97 3.38 8.27
N GLY A 542 12.95 4.52 8.97
CA GLY A 542 12.17 4.65 10.20
C GLY A 542 10.68 4.65 9.90
N LEU A 543 9.88 4.14 10.84
CA LEU A 543 8.44 3.99 10.70
C LEU A 543 7.74 4.83 11.76
N THR A 544 6.83 5.69 11.32
CA THR A 544 5.88 6.40 12.18
C THR A 544 4.47 5.99 11.80
N GLY A 545 3.50 6.04 12.72
CA GLY A 545 2.16 5.59 12.37
C GLY A 545 1.05 5.92 13.34
N PHE A 546 -0.14 5.51 12.92
CA PHE A 546 -1.41 5.72 13.60
C PHE A 546 -2.14 4.39 13.67
N LEU A 547 -2.54 3.97 14.87
CA LEU A 547 -3.32 2.76 15.03
C LEU A 547 -4.74 2.96 14.52
N ASN A 548 -5.22 2.02 13.72
CA ASN A 548 -6.58 1.98 13.20
C ASN A 548 -7.52 1.42 14.27
N GLN A 549 -8.44 2.23 14.80
CA GLN A 549 -9.39 1.79 15.82
C GLN A 549 -10.85 1.86 15.33
N PRO A 550 -11.69 0.87 15.69
CA PRO A 550 -13.08 0.81 15.23
C PRO A 550 -13.93 1.96 15.79
N THR A 551 -14.99 2.32 15.07
CA THR A 551 -15.98 3.32 15.51
C THR A 551 -17.41 2.83 15.33
N GLN A 552 -18.40 3.69 15.60
CA GLN A 552 -19.83 3.37 15.40
C GLN A 552 -20.23 3.28 13.93
N ASN A 553 -19.41 3.86 13.05
CA ASN A 553 -19.61 3.87 11.62
C ASN A 553 -18.66 2.85 11.00
N GLU A 554 -19.24 1.75 10.52
CA GLU A 554 -18.50 0.68 9.86
C GLU A 554 -17.65 1.21 8.71
N GLY A 555 -16.39 0.78 8.61
CA GLY A 555 -15.46 1.29 7.61
C GLY A 555 -15.01 2.75 7.81
N VAL A 556 -15.38 3.42 8.90
CA VAL A 556 -14.87 4.77 9.23
C VAL A 556 -14.09 4.70 10.55
N PRO A 557 -12.78 4.42 10.49
CA PRO A 557 -11.97 4.27 11.70
C PRO A 557 -11.60 5.59 12.38
N GLN A 558 -11.06 5.47 13.58
CA GLN A 558 -10.31 6.51 14.26
C GLN A 558 -8.81 6.15 14.26
N PHE A 559 -8.00 6.93 13.55
CA PHE A 559 -6.55 6.76 13.51
C PHE A 559 -5.87 7.46 14.69
N ILE A 560 -5.18 6.71 15.55
CA ILE A 560 -4.58 7.19 16.79
C ILE A 560 -3.06 7.29 16.68
N GLU A 561 -2.54 8.51 16.75
CA GLU A 561 -1.12 8.79 16.62
C GLU A 561 -0.26 8.06 17.68
N GLN A 562 0.74 7.32 17.19
CA GLN A 562 1.71 6.61 18.02
C GLN A 562 3.10 7.27 18.06
N GLY A 563 3.41 8.11 17.06
CA GLY A 563 4.76 8.63 16.85
C GLY A 563 5.64 7.58 16.18
N THR A 564 6.88 7.41 16.65
CA THR A 564 7.84 6.44 16.09
C THR A 564 7.51 5.02 16.54
N LEU A 565 7.33 4.11 15.59
CA LEU A 565 7.09 2.67 15.79
C LEU A 565 8.37 1.85 15.57
N ALA A 566 9.24 2.30 14.67
CA ALA A 566 10.56 1.71 14.44
C ALA A 566 11.58 2.81 14.10
N SER A 567 12.80 2.71 14.64
CA SER A 567 13.88 3.69 14.40
C SER A 567 14.52 3.60 13.01
N GLY A 568 14.22 2.54 12.26
CA GLY A 568 14.77 2.28 10.93
C GLY A 568 16.16 1.65 10.94
N ASN A 569 16.58 1.20 9.75
CA ASN A 569 17.85 0.49 9.51
C ASN A 569 18.82 1.23 8.58
N SER A 570 18.59 2.54 8.38
CA SER A 570 19.35 3.41 7.45
C SER A 570 19.30 2.94 5.99
N GLN A 571 18.22 2.27 5.58
CA GLN A 571 18.00 1.84 4.19
C GLN A 571 16.91 2.69 3.53
N ASN A 572 16.93 2.72 2.20
CA ASN A 572 15.86 3.33 1.43
C ASN A 572 14.55 2.51 1.59
N PRO A 573 13.41 3.15 1.86
CA PRO A 573 12.10 2.49 1.97
C PRO A 573 11.70 1.59 0.81
N THR A 574 12.21 1.83 -0.41
CA THR A 574 11.92 0.96 -1.57
C THR A 574 12.40 -0.49 -1.39
N PHE A 575 13.33 -0.73 -0.46
CA PHE A 575 13.87 -2.04 -0.12
C PHE A 575 13.26 -2.65 1.16
N LEU A 576 12.26 -2.00 1.74
CA LEU A 576 11.61 -2.43 2.97
C LEU A 576 10.22 -2.99 2.68
N ARG A 577 9.79 -3.98 3.46
CA ARG A 577 8.44 -4.54 3.46
C ARG A 577 7.95 -4.68 4.88
N LEU A 578 6.62 -4.68 5.02
CA LEU A 578 5.89 -5.12 6.21
C LEU A 578 5.06 -6.33 5.77
N ALA A 579 5.16 -7.43 6.52
CA ALA A 579 4.39 -8.65 6.29
C ALA A 579 4.59 -9.61 7.48
N ASP A 580 3.58 -10.37 7.86
CA ASP A 580 3.69 -11.43 8.87
C ASP A 580 4.48 -12.64 8.33
N LEU A 581 5.71 -12.85 8.80
CA LEU A 581 6.58 -13.95 8.32
C LEU A 581 6.51 -15.19 9.19
N ASP A 582 5.86 -15.14 10.36
CA ASP A 582 5.79 -16.27 11.29
C ASP A 582 4.40 -16.72 11.71
N GLY A 583 3.37 -16.01 11.25
CA GLY A 583 1.96 -16.33 11.42
C GLY A 583 1.44 -15.97 12.80
N ASP A 584 2.03 -14.97 13.47
CA ASP A 584 1.57 -14.48 14.77
C ASP A 584 0.49 -13.38 14.69
N GLY A 585 0.11 -13.01 13.46
CA GLY A 585 -0.89 -12.01 13.12
C GLY A 585 -0.36 -10.58 13.02
N LYS A 586 0.93 -10.34 13.29
CA LYS A 586 1.54 -9.00 13.20
C LYS A 586 2.50 -8.91 12.04
N ASP A 587 2.50 -7.77 11.37
CA ASP A 587 3.46 -7.53 10.32
C ASP A 587 4.87 -7.26 10.86
N ASP A 588 5.84 -7.96 10.26
CA ASP A 588 7.26 -7.88 10.58
C ASP A 588 8.00 -6.87 9.71
N TYR A 589 9.07 -6.29 10.25
CA TYR A 589 9.94 -5.39 9.50
C TYR A 589 10.94 -6.19 8.67
N VAL A 590 10.87 -6.07 7.35
CA VAL A 590 11.72 -6.83 6.43
C VAL A 590 12.58 -5.93 5.56
N TYR A 591 13.89 -6.14 5.58
CA TYR A 591 14.82 -5.58 4.60
C TYR A 591 15.13 -6.61 3.51
N VAL A 592 15.00 -6.19 2.25
CA VAL A 592 15.37 -6.97 1.08
C VAL A 592 16.76 -6.56 0.59
N ASP A 593 17.72 -7.47 0.70
CA ASP A 593 19.10 -7.21 0.29
C ASP A 593 19.28 -7.16 -1.24
N GLU A 594 20.49 -6.83 -1.70
CA GLU A 594 20.85 -6.70 -3.12
C GLU A 594 20.70 -7.97 -3.97
N HIS A 595 20.51 -9.13 -3.33
CA HIS A 595 20.29 -10.42 -3.98
C HIS A 595 18.85 -10.93 -3.80
N GLY A 596 17.98 -10.10 -3.22
CA GLY A 596 16.61 -10.49 -2.85
C GLY A 596 16.55 -11.29 -1.56
N GLY A 597 17.61 -11.34 -0.74
CA GLY A 597 17.57 -12.00 0.57
C GLY A 597 16.73 -11.21 1.57
N LEU A 598 16.10 -11.91 2.52
CA LEU A 598 15.24 -11.31 3.53
C LEU A 598 15.95 -11.26 4.87
N LEU A 599 16.16 -10.06 5.41
CA LEU A 599 16.57 -9.82 6.78
C LEU A 599 15.36 -9.30 7.57
N VAL A 600 14.88 -10.10 8.52
CA VAL A 600 13.62 -9.87 9.23
C VAL A 600 13.90 -9.51 10.68
N SER A 601 13.28 -8.43 11.13
CA SER A 601 13.12 -8.07 12.54
C SER A 601 11.67 -8.37 12.92
N TYR A 602 11.48 -9.43 13.70
CA TYR A 602 10.14 -9.87 14.07
C TYR A 602 9.46 -8.90 15.03
N ASN A 603 8.17 -8.67 14.84
CA ASN A 603 7.34 -7.81 15.66
C ASN A 603 6.81 -8.59 16.87
N ARG A 604 7.40 -8.37 18.04
CA ARG A 604 6.88 -8.85 19.34
C ARG A 604 6.27 -7.72 20.16
N GLY A 605 5.92 -6.63 19.50
CA GLY A 605 5.22 -5.54 20.13
C GLY A 605 3.82 -5.96 20.55
N THR A 606 3.22 -5.14 21.40
CA THR A 606 1.87 -5.35 21.90
C THR A 606 1.09 -4.05 21.76
N GLY A 607 -0.14 -4.11 21.27
CA GLY A 607 -1.12 -3.04 21.42
C GLY A 607 -2.26 -3.54 22.29
N ASP A 608 -2.72 -2.70 23.23
CA ASP A 608 -4.01 -2.96 23.84
C ASP A 608 -5.08 -2.26 23.00
N THR A 609 -5.91 -3.06 22.33
CA THR A 609 -6.98 -2.62 21.44
C THR A 609 -8.34 -2.78 22.09
N THR A 610 -8.39 -3.20 23.36
CA THR A 610 -9.65 -3.47 24.04
C THR A 610 -10.46 -2.19 24.19
N THR A 611 -11.72 -2.28 23.79
CA THR A 611 -12.73 -1.30 24.14
C THR A 611 -13.35 -1.69 25.49
N LEU A 612 -14.04 -0.73 26.13
CA LEU A 612 -14.73 -0.97 27.41
C LEU A 612 -15.73 -2.14 27.37
N LEU A 613 -16.15 -2.58 26.18
CA LEU A 613 -17.22 -3.54 25.97
C LEU A 613 -16.73 -4.93 25.55
N ASP A 614 -15.46 -5.09 25.12
CA ASP A 614 -15.00 -6.32 24.44
C ASP A 614 -14.92 -7.55 25.34
N GLY A 615 -14.90 -7.36 26.66
CA GLY A 615 -14.88 -8.44 27.64
C GLY A 615 -16.13 -8.56 28.49
N LEU A 616 -17.10 -7.64 28.38
CA LEU A 616 -18.17 -7.52 29.37
C LEU A 616 -19.46 -8.19 28.91
N HIS A 617 -19.94 -9.16 29.69
CA HIS A 617 -21.22 -9.83 29.48
C HIS A 617 -22.06 -9.82 30.76
N PHE A 618 -23.38 -9.84 30.57
CA PHE A 618 -24.38 -10.10 31.60
C PHE A 618 -25.12 -11.37 31.21
N ALA A 619 -25.21 -12.32 32.14
CA ALA A 619 -25.79 -13.64 31.90
C ALA A 619 -26.11 -14.33 33.23
N ASP A 620 -27.06 -15.26 33.21
CA ASP A 620 -27.39 -16.12 34.36
C ASP A 620 -26.49 -17.36 34.30
N ILE A 621 -25.40 -17.34 35.09
CA ILE A 621 -24.40 -18.41 35.04
C ILE A 621 -24.63 -19.48 36.13
N ASP A 622 -25.47 -19.21 37.13
CA ASP A 622 -25.70 -20.09 38.28
C ASP A 622 -27.14 -20.65 38.41
N GLY A 623 -28.03 -20.24 37.50
CA GLY A 623 -29.37 -20.79 37.29
C GLY A 623 -30.39 -20.30 38.30
N ASP A 624 -30.35 -19.02 38.66
CA ASP A 624 -31.33 -18.41 39.55
C ASP A 624 -32.62 -17.94 38.83
N GLY A 625 -32.59 -17.86 37.50
CA GLY A 625 -33.76 -17.77 36.61
C GLY A 625 -33.54 -16.82 35.43
N PHE A 626 -33.95 -17.27 34.23
CA PHE A 626 -33.88 -16.53 32.96
C PHE A 626 -34.18 -15.03 33.08
N GLY A 627 -33.18 -14.19 32.78
CA GLY A 627 -33.33 -12.75 32.55
C GLY A 627 -34.11 -12.03 33.63
N ASP A 628 -33.75 -12.24 34.91
CA ASP A 628 -34.48 -11.62 35.99
C ASP A 628 -33.83 -10.28 36.37
N VAL A 629 -34.57 -9.20 36.08
CA VAL A 629 -34.32 -7.83 36.55
C VAL A 629 -35.16 -7.53 37.82
N ASN A 630 -35.92 -8.52 38.33
CA ASN A 630 -36.03 -8.89 39.75
C ASN A 630 -37.16 -9.88 40.12
N GLY A 631 -36.80 -10.90 40.86
CA GLY A 631 -37.67 -11.67 41.73
C GLY A 631 -37.03 -12.13 43.04
N ASP A 632 -35.85 -11.65 43.49
CA ASP A 632 -35.31 -10.28 43.41
C ASP A 632 -34.25 -10.02 42.32
N GLY A 633 -33.81 -11.10 41.66
CA GLY A 633 -33.25 -11.30 40.31
C GLY A 633 -32.34 -10.22 39.76
N LEU A 634 -31.05 -10.51 39.65
CA LEU A 634 -30.08 -9.64 39.00
C LEU A 634 -29.04 -10.51 38.26
N ASP A 635 -28.83 -10.27 36.96
CA ASP A 635 -27.82 -10.94 36.12
C ASP A 635 -26.40 -10.93 36.76
N ASP A 636 -25.61 -11.99 36.49
CA ASP A 636 -24.21 -12.06 36.89
C ASP A 636 -23.32 -11.22 35.98
N TYR A 637 -22.25 -10.72 36.57
CA TYR A 637 -21.25 -9.93 35.87
C TYR A 637 -20.12 -10.84 35.38
N LEU A 638 -19.88 -10.86 34.07
CA LEU A 638 -18.92 -11.73 33.42
C LEU A 638 -17.83 -10.94 32.68
N VAL A 639 -16.58 -11.40 32.81
CA VAL A 639 -15.42 -10.82 32.11
C VAL A 639 -14.71 -11.91 31.31
N LEU A 640 -14.63 -11.72 30.00
CA LEU A 640 -13.81 -12.54 29.11
C LEU A 640 -12.41 -11.96 28.97
N ASN A 641 -11.42 -12.83 29.05
CA ASN A 641 -10.07 -12.47 28.66
C ASN A 641 -10.02 -12.22 27.14
N PRO A 642 -9.51 -11.07 26.67
CA PRO A 642 -9.53 -10.70 25.25
C PRO A 642 -8.70 -11.67 24.39
N VAL A 643 -7.64 -12.26 24.93
CA VAL A 643 -6.73 -13.16 24.20
C VAL A 643 -7.17 -14.62 24.29
N THR A 644 -7.50 -15.08 25.50
CA THR A 644 -7.74 -16.51 25.76
C THR A 644 -9.22 -16.89 25.76
N GLY A 645 -10.12 -15.91 25.93
CA GLY A 645 -11.55 -16.13 26.12
C GLY A 645 -11.88 -16.74 27.48
N ALA A 646 -10.93 -16.75 28.42
CA ALA A 646 -11.17 -17.25 29.76
C ALA A 646 -12.25 -16.41 30.46
N LEU A 647 -13.29 -17.07 30.96
CA LEU A 647 -14.45 -16.45 31.56
C LEU A 647 -14.24 -16.31 33.07
N THR A 648 -14.26 -15.09 33.57
CA THR A 648 -14.28 -14.77 35.00
C THR A 648 -15.69 -14.34 35.38
N ALA A 649 -16.25 -14.95 36.42
CA ALA A 649 -17.57 -14.57 36.91
C ALA A 649 -17.49 -13.81 38.23
N PHE A 650 -18.45 -12.89 38.40
CA PHE A 650 -18.73 -12.20 39.63
C PHE A 650 -20.22 -12.36 39.89
N ILE A 651 -20.52 -13.20 40.87
CA ILE A 651 -21.88 -13.57 41.20
C ILE A 651 -22.56 -12.41 41.92
N ASN A 652 -23.77 -12.07 41.48
CA ASN A 652 -24.56 -11.06 42.15
C ASN A 652 -25.14 -11.61 43.46
N LEU A 653 -24.74 -11.04 44.58
CA LEU A 653 -25.24 -11.36 45.93
C LEU A 653 -26.12 -10.23 46.50
N GLY A 654 -26.47 -9.25 45.66
CA GLY A 654 -27.21 -8.06 46.04
C GLY A 654 -28.72 -8.29 46.24
N SER A 655 -29.40 -7.22 46.64
CA SER A 655 -30.86 -7.09 46.65
C SER A 655 -31.24 -5.71 46.11
N ASN A 656 -32.52 -5.45 45.87
CA ASN A 656 -33.04 -4.16 45.38
C ASN A 656 -32.56 -2.88 46.13
N SER A 657 -31.99 -3.00 47.33
CA SER A 657 -31.45 -1.88 48.13
C SER A 657 -29.95 -1.93 48.42
N ASP A 658 -29.24 -2.97 47.98
CA ASP A 658 -27.81 -3.17 48.26
C ASP A 658 -27.18 -4.11 47.21
N ILE A 659 -26.40 -3.57 46.28
CA ILE A 659 -25.71 -4.34 45.22
C ILE A 659 -24.38 -4.87 45.79
N ARG A 660 -24.20 -6.19 45.81
CA ARG A 660 -22.98 -6.85 46.28
C ARG A 660 -22.52 -7.86 45.26
N TRP A 661 -21.24 -7.86 44.93
CA TRP A 661 -20.65 -8.80 43.98
C TRP A 661 -19.67 -9.72 44.69
N SER A 662 -19.69 -11.00 44.35
CA SER A 662 -18.71 -11.98 44.81
C SER A 662 -17.95 -12.55 43.64
N SER A 663 -16.65 -12.28 43.56
CA SER A 663 -15.80 -12.90 42.53
C SER A 663 -15.71 -14.41 42.77
N THR A 664 -16.07 -15.19 41.76
CA THR A 664 -15.88 -16.65 41.72
C THR A 664 -14.58 -17.05 41.01
N GLY A 665 -13.85 -16.07 40.48
CA GLY A 665 -12.62 -16.28 39.73
C GLY A 665 -12.87 -16.78 38.31
N VAL A 666 -11.85 -17.36 37.68
CA VAL A 666 -11.95 -17.93 36.33
C VAL A 666 -12.77 -19.21 36.38
N ILE A 667 -13.95 -19.20 35.75
CA ILE A 667 -14.91 -20.31 35.70
C ILE A 667 -14.84 -21.11 34.39
N ALA A 668 -14.25 -20.54 33.34
CA ALA A 668 -13.92 -21.26 32.10
C ALA A 668 -12.52 -20.88 31.59
N ASN A 669 -11.74 -21.86 31.12
CA ASN A 669 -10.35 -21.64 30.70
C ASN A 669 -10.19 -20.94 29.34
N GLY A 670 -11.30 -20.64 28.65
CA GLY A 670 -11.28 -20.00 27.34
C GLY A 670 -10.93 -20.94 26.18
N ARG A 671 -11.24 -20.52 24.96
CA ARG A 671 -11.09 -21.32 23.72
C ARG A 671 -10.46 -20.56 22.54
N GLY A 672 -10.13 -19.29 22.75
CA GLY A 672 -9.72 -18.33 21.71
C GLY A 672 -10.13 -16.91 22.14
N PRO A 673 -9.94 -15.89 21.28
CA PRO A 673 -10.19 -14.50 21.66
C PRO A 673 -11.58 -14.27 22.28
N GLY A 674 -11.65 -13.40 23.30
CA GLY A 674 -12.89 -13.09 24.02
C GLY A 674 -13.99 -12.55 23.10
N ALA A 675 -13.62 -11.76 22.08
CA ALA A 675 -14.52 -11.24 21.05
C ALA A 675 -15.32 -12.34 20.31
N ASN A 676 -14.83 -13.58 20.31
CA ASN A 676 -15.44 -14.72 19.64
C ASN A 676 -16.36 -15.53 20.56
N VAL A 677 -16.61 -15.10 21.79
CA VAL A 677 -17.41 -15.86 22.76
C VAL A 677 -18.77 -15.18 22.94
N ARG A 678 -19.82 -15.99 23.00
CA ARG A 678 -21.18 -15.59 23.39
C ARG A 678 -21.61 -16.42 24.58
N ILE A 679 -22.41 -15.82 25.44
CA ILE A 679 -22.99 -16.45 26.63
C ILE A 679 -24.50 -16.38 26.47
N ALA A 680 -25.16 -17.54 26.35
CA ALA A 680 -26.61 -17.63 26.19
C ALA A 680 -27.09 -19.07 26.42
N ASP A 681 -28.30 -19.26 26.94
CA ASP A 681 -28.92 -20.58 27.13
C ASP A 681 -29.37 -21.20 25.79
N ILE A 682 -28.63 -22.20 25.32
CA ILE A 682 -28.89 -22.87 24.05
C ILE A 682 -29.84 -24.06 24.22
N ASP A 683 -29.94 -24.65 25.41
CA ASP A 683 -30.70 -25.88 25.62
C ASP A 683 -32.00 -25.74 26.42
N GLY A 684 -32.26 -24.54 26.94
CA GLY A 684 -33.47 -24.12 27.62
C GLY A 684 -33.56 -24.63 29.05
N ASP A 685 -32.42 -24.93 29.68
CA ASP A 685 -32.37 -25.36 31.08
C ASP A 685 -32.35 -24.21 32.08
N GLY A 686 -32.29 -22.97 31.59
CA GLY A 686 -32.27 -21.74 32.36
C GLY A 686 -30.88 -21.34 32.84
N ILE A 687 -29.82 -21.95 32.33
CA ILE A 687 -28.42 -21.62 32.67
C ILE A 687 -27.69 -21.27 31.38
N ASP A 688 -27.03 -20.12 31.34
CA ASP A 688 -26.36 -19.69 30.11
C ASP A 688 -25.10 -20.53 29.81
N ASP A 689 -24.97 -20.86 28.52
CA ASP A 689 -23.91 -21.70 27.99
C ASP A 689 -22.75 -20.88 27.40
N TYR A 690 -21.55 -21.48 27.38
CA TYR A 690 -20.40 -20.88 26.72
C TYR A 690 -20.37 -21.28 25.24
N ILE A 691 -20.48 -20.31 24.34
CA ILE A 691 -20.54 -20.52 22.89
C ILE A 691 -19.31 -19.87 22.26
N TYR A 692 -18.43 -20.67 21.66
CA TYR A 692 -17.34 -20.13 20.84
C TYR A 692 -17.80 -20.03 19.37
N VAL A 693 -17.69 -18.85 18.78
CA VAL A 693 -18.04 -18.56 17.38
C VAL A 693 -16.75 -18.52 16.56
N TYR A 694 -16.66 -19.37 15.55
CA TYR A 694 -15.53 -19.38 14.62
C TYR A 694 -15.63 -18.25 13.59
N PRO A 695 -14.53 -17.84 12.94
CA PRO A 695 -14.53 -16.79 11.90
C PRO A 695 -15.52 -17.01 10.73
N ASN A 696 -15.97 -18.25 10.51
CA ASN A 696 -16.96 -18.60 9.49
C ASN A 696 -18.42 -18.61 10.01
N GLY A 697 -18.62 -18.20 11.25
CA GLY A 697 -19.91 -18.15 11.95
C GLY A 697 -20.41 -19.48 12.49
N SER A 698 -19.68 -20.59 12.31
CA SER A 698 -19.99 -21.85 13.00
C SER A 698 -19.70 -21.75 14.50
N THR A 699 -20.31 -22.62 15.30
CA THR A 699 -20.12 -22.58 16.75
C THR A 699 -19.57 -23.86 17.36
N ASN A 700 -19.00 -23.74 18.55
CA ASN A 700 -18.72 -24.83 19.47
C ASN A 700 -19.33 -24.50 20.84
N THR A 701 -20.42 -25.19 21.18
CA THR A 701 -21.23 -24.91 22.37
C THR A 701 -20.84 -25.82 23.54
N PHE A 702 -20.61 -25.21 24.71
CA PHE A 702 -20.29 -25.90 25.95
C PHE A 702 -21.39 -25.63 26.97
N ARG A 703 -22.14 -26.68 27.27
CA ARG A 703 -23.20 -26.63 28.26
C ARG A 703 -22.65 -26.32 29.64
N ASN A 704 -23.24 -25.35 30.34
CA ASN A 704 -23.00 -25.15 31.75
C ASN A 704 -23.73 -26.23 32.57
N LEU A 705 -22.98 -27.00 33.37
CA LEU A 705 -23.54 -28.03 34.24
C LEU A 705 -23.58 -27.58 35.71
N HIS A 706 -23.46 -26.28 35.97
CA HIS A 706 -23.54 -25.75 37.32
C HIS A 706 -24.88 -26.13 37.97
N THR A 707 -24.88 -26.28 39.29
CA THR A 707 -26.09 -26.54 40.05
C THR A 707 -26.03 -25.66 41.28
N ARG A 708 -27.08 -24.85 41.47
CA ARG A 708 -27.21 -23.94 42.60
C ARG A 708 -26.76 -24.57 43.92
N GLY A 709 -25.82 -23.89 44.60
CA GLY A 709 -25.30 -24.28 45.92
C GLY A 709 -24.16 -25.31 45.91
N LYS A 710 -23.65 -25.72 44.73
CA LYS A 710 -22.39 -26.47 44.62
C LYS A 710 -21.21 -25.53 44.38
N GLU A 711 -20.07 -25.86 44.97
CA GLU A 711 -18.81 -25.17 44.65
C GLU A 711 -18.29 -25.61 43.27
N GLY A 712 -17.94 -24.63 42.43
CA GLY A 712 -17.27 -24.83 41.14
C GLY A 712 -18.20 -24.91 39.93
N PHE A 713 -17.61 -24.64 38.77
CA PHE A 713 -18.27 -24.70 37.45
C PHE A 713 -17.76 -25.89 36.66
N SER A 714 -18.64 -26.53 35.89
CA SER A 714 -18.26 -27.62 35.00
C SER A 714 -18.96 -27.49 33.68
N TRP A 715 -18.23 -27.75 32.59
CA TRP A 715 -18.65 -27.50 31.23
C TRP A 715 -18.62 -28.77 30.42
N LYS A 716 -19.65 -29.02 29.61
CA LYS A 716 -19.71 -30.18 28.72
C LYS A 716 -19.94 -29.74 27.28
N ASN A 717 -19.00 -30.10 26.40
CA ASN A 717 -19.20 -29.89 24.97
C ASN A 717 -20.46 -30.65 24.50
N ILE A 718 -21.35 -29.93 23.82
CA ILE A 718 -22.58 -30.47 23.22
C ILE A 718 -22.58 -30.21 21.70
N PRO A 719 -21.83 -30.99 20.89
CA PRO A 719 -21.70 -30.72 19.46
C PRO A 719 -23.01 -30.79 18.67
N GLN A 720 -24.03 -31.44 19.23
CA GLN A 720 -25.37 -31.47 18.60
C GLN A 720 -26.05 -30.10 18.65
N ALA A 721 -25.53 -29.17 19.46
CA ALA A 721 -26.00 -27.81 19.62
C ALA A 721 -25.22 -26.76 18.79
N ASN A 722 -24.34 -27.22 17.89
CA ASN A 722 -23.50 -26.32 17.11
C ASN A 722 -24.23 -25.82 15.84
N ALA A 723 -24.06 -24.53 15.53
CA ALA A 723 -24.42 -23.98 14.24
C ALA A 723 -23.40 -24.43 13.19
N ASN A 724 -23.87 -25.12 12.14
CA ASN A 724 -23.02 -25.52 11.02
C ASN A 724 -22.93 -24.36 10.02
N ALA A 725 -21.71 -23.99 9.64
CA ALA A 725 -21.42 -22.88 8.71
C ALA A 725 -22.21 -23.01 7.40
N LYS A 726 -23.30 -22.25 7.30
CA LYS A 726 -23.97 -21.90 6.04
C LYS A 726 -24.13 -20.39 5.85
N VAL A 727 -23.90 -19.60 6.90
CA VAL A 727 -24.14 -18.15 6.90
C VAL A 727 -22.90 -17.36 6.48
N GLY A 728 -21.68 -17.85 6.81
CA GLY A 728 -20.42 -17.24 6.37
C GLY A 728 -20.17 -15.83 6.93
N ARG A 729 -20.54 -15.60 8.21
CA ARG A 729 -20.51 -14.28 8.87
C ARG A 729 -19.53 -14.25 10.02
N LEU A 730 -19.01 -13.06 10.31
CA LEU A 730 -18.00 -12.82 11.33
C LEU A 730 -18.60 -12.94 12.74
N PRO A 731 -17.79 -13.30 13.75
CA PRO A 731 -18.25 -13.34 15.13
C PRO A 731 -18.96 -12.06 15.57
N GLU A 732 -18.43 -10.87 15.28
CA GLU A 732 -19.03 -9.58 15.67
C GLU A 732 -20.44 -9.33 15.09
N GLU A 733 -20.80 -10.01 14.00
CA GLU A 733 -22.14 -9.92 13.41
C GLU A 733 -23.13 -10.92 14.02
N ILE A 734 -22.67 -11.79 14.92
CA ILE A 734 -23.44 -12.92 15.47
C ILE A 734 -23.77 -12.67 16.93
N SER A 735 -25.04 -12.84 17.28
CA SER A 735 -25.55 -12.79 18.65
C SER A 735 -26.52 -13.94 18.90
N PHE A 736 -26.77 -14.23 20.18
CA PHE A 736 -27.69 -15.28 20.62
C PHE A 736 -28.70 -14.66 21.57
N SER A 737 -29.99 -14.82 21.27
CA SER A 737 -31.06 -14.29 22.10
C SER A 737 -32.37 -14.99 21.78
N ASP A 738 -33.24 -15.19 22.76
CA ASP A 738 -34.55 -15.78 22.53
C ASP A 738 -35.46 -14.74 21.85
N ILE A 739 -35.75 -14.94 20.56
CA ILE A 739 -36.56 -14.02 19.75
C ILE A 739 -38.02 -14.50 19.69
N ASN A 740 -38.27 -15.79 19.88
CA ASN A 740 -39.60 -16.39 19.76
C ASN A 740 -40.27 -16.71 21.12
N ASN A 741 -39.55 -16.47 22.23
CA ASN A 741 -39.94 -16.72 23.61
C ASN A 741 -40.24 -18.22 23.89
N ASP A 742 -39.44 -19.13 23.32
CA ASP A 742 -39.52 -20.58 23.57
C ASP A 742 -38.60 -21.07 24.69
N GLY A 743 -37.85 -20.16 25.32
CA GLY A 743 -36.92 -20.40 26.40
C GLY A 743 -35.53 -20.83 25.92
N LYS A 744 -35.21 -20.69 24.62
CA LYS A 744 -33.89 -20.99 24.08
C LYS A 744 -33.38 -19.84 23.24
N ALA A 745 -32.08 -19.59 23.30
CA ALA A 745 -31.47 -18.57 22.49
C ALA A 745 -31.44 -18.96 21.00
N ASP A 746 -31.96 -18.07 20.16
CA ASP A 746 -31.92 -18.15 18.70
C ASP A 746 -30.61 -17.56 18.17
N TYR A 747 -30.18 -18.02 16.99
CA TYR A 747 -28.98 -17.50 16.32
C TYR A 747 -29.37 -16.29 15.49
N ILE A 748 -28.74 -15.15 15.76
CA ILE A 748 -29.07 -13.86 15.15
C ILE A 748 -27.84 -13.33 14.42
N TRP A 749 -27.98 -13.11 13.12
CA TRP A 749 -27.01 -12.38 12.32
C TRP A 749 -27.49 -10.94 12.10
N THR A 750 -26.65 -9.97 12.42
CA THR A 750 -26.91 -8.54 12.20
C THR A 750 -25.88 -7.97 11.24
N SER A 751 -26.33 -7.38 10.14
CA SER A 751 -25.44 -6.79 9.14
C SER A 751 -24.63 -5.64 9.74
N SER A 752 -23.30 -5.71 9.61
CA SER A 752 -22.37 -4.63 9.95
C SER A 752 -22.62 -3.34 9.16
N VAL A 753 -23.21 -3.41 7.97
CA VAL A 753 -23.35 -2.27 7.04
C VAL A 753 -24.60 -1.44 7.30
N ASN A 754 -25.76 -2.07 7.50
CA ASN A 754 -27.05 -1.37 7.63
C ASN A 754 -27.87 -1.78 8.86
N GLY A 755 -27.40 -2.76 9.63
CA GLY A 755 -28.10 -3.29 10.80
C GLY A 755 -29.28 -4.21 10.48
N SER A 756 -29.44 -4.72 9.25
CA SER A 756 -30.49 -5.69 8.92
C SER A 756 -30.29 -6.99 9.70
N VAL A 757 -31.37 -7.60 10.18
CA VAL A 757 -31.30 -8.74 11.11
C VAL A 757 -31.94 -9.98 10.51
N HIS A 758 -31.18 -11.07 10.47
CA HIS A 758 -31.61 -12.40 10.03
C HIS A 758 -31.59 -13.36 11.22
N VAL A 759 -32.68 -14.11 11.42
CA VAL A 759 -32.84 -15.02 12.56
C VAL A 759 -32.89 -16.48 12.12
N TYR A 760 -32.26 -17.36 12.89
CA TYR A 760 -32.42 -18.81 12.80
C TYR A 760 -32.91 -19.34 14.15
N LEU A 761 -34.12 -19.92 14.16
CA LEU A 761 -34.75 -20.40 15.39
C LEU A 761 -34.10 -21.67 15.92
N ASN A 762 -33.93 -21.74 17.24
CA ASN A 762 -33.32 -22.87 17.93
C ASN A 762 -34.32 -24.01 18.18
N ASN A 763 -34.14 -25.11 17.45
CA ASN A 763 -34.97 -26.32 17.53
C ASN A 763 -34.33 -27.44 18.35
N TYR A 764 -33.26 -27.18 19.11
CA TYR A 764 -32.58 -28.19 19.95
C TYR A 764 -33.56 -28.87 20.92
N PRO A 765 -33.47 -30.20 21.16
CA PRO A 765 -32.50 -31.16 20.60
C PRO A 765 -32.91 -31.77 19.25
N ASN A 766 -33.96 -31.26 18.60
CA ASN A 766 -34.45 -31.78 17.33
C ASN A 766 -33.55 -31.36 16.15
N GLN A 767 -33.68 -32.06 15.02
CA GLN A 767 -32.94 -31.79 13.79
C GLN A 767 -33.90 -31.44 12.63
N PRO A 768 -33.56 -30.48 11.75
CA PRO A 768 -32.38 -29.62 11.82
C PRO A 768 -32.44 -28.67 13.01
N MET A 769 -31.29 -28.42 13.63
CA MET A 769 -31.19 -27.64 14.86
C MET A 769 -31.55 -26.16 14.66
N TRP A 770 -31.08 -25.54 13.57
CA TRP A 770 -31.32 -24.13 13.29
C TRP A 770 -32.30 -24.00 12.12
N LEU A 771 -33.45 -23.38 12.37
CA LEU A 771 -34.51 -23.18 11.38
C LEU A 771 -34.45 -21.75 10.84
N ASP A 772 -34.16 -21.59 9.56
CA ASP A 772 -34.13 -20.28 8.91
C ASP A 772 -35.49 -19.57 9.02
N HIS A 773 -35.51 -18.44 9.72
CA HIS A 773 -36.70 -17.58 9.89
C HIS A 773 -36.69 -16.38 8.92
N GLY A 774 -35.56 -16.09 8.29
CA GLY A 774 -35.40 -14.96 7.38
C GLY A 774 -35.08 -13.64 8.08
N VAL A 775 -35.21 -12.56 7.32
CA VAL A 775 -34.96 -11.17 7.76
C VAL A 775 -36.17 -10.64 8.54
N VAL A 776 -35.95 -10.20 9.78
CA VAL A 776 -36.99 -9.69 10.68
C VAL A 776 -37.04 -8.16 10.78
N THR A 777 -35.93 -7.47 10.47
CA THR A 777 -35.89 -6.01 10.34
C THR A 777 -34.93 -5.57 9.23
N PRO A 778 -35.26 -4.53 8.44
CA PRO A 778 -34.42 -4.05 7.35
C PRO A 778 -33.20 -3.22 7.78
N GLY A 779 -33.05 -2.90 9.09
CA GLY A 779 -31.93 -2.12 9.62
C GLY A 779 -32.26 -0.66 9.97
N VAL A 780 -31.33 0.05 10.63
CA VAL A 780 -31.49 1.46 11.08
C VAL A 780 -30.29 2.36 10.77
N ASP A 781 -29.47 1.97 9.79
CA ASP A 781 -28.30 2.73 9.31
C ASP A 781 -27.22 2.99 10.39
N VAL A 782 -26.99 2.02 11.29
CA VAL A 782 -25.89 2.00 12.28
C VAL A 782 -25.13 0.67 12.21
N SER A 783 -23.84 0.66 12.56
CA SER A 783 -23.04 -0.58 12.51
C SER A 783 -23.61 -1.67 13.42
N GLY A 784 -23.69 -2.89 12.89
CA GLY A 784 -24.06 -4.11 13.60
C GLY A 784 -23.26 -4.35 14.88
N SER A 785 -21.98 -3.94 14.88
CA SER A 785 -21.09 -4.03 16.04
C SER A 785 -21.57 -3.23 17.26
N SER A 786 -22.43 -2.23 17.05
CA SER A 786 -23.03 -1.41 18.10
C SER A 786 -24.40 -1.95 18.55
N ILE A 787 -24.91 -3.02 17.94
CA ILE A 787 -26.23 -3.60 18.25
C ILE A 787 -26.06 -4.74 19.27
N ARG A 788 -26.94 -4.77 20.26
CA ARG A 788 -27.09 -5.83 21.28
C ARG A 788 -28.57 -6.19 21.39
N TYR A 789 -28.86 -7.37 21.92
CA TYR A 789 -30.21 -7.82 22.23
C TYR A 789 -30.29 -8.15 23.71
N ALA A 790 -31.31 -7.62 24.39
CA ALA A 790 -31.54 -7.87 25.81
C ALA A 790 -33.03 -7.75 26.12
N THR A 791 -33.55 -8.59 27.01
CA THR A 791 -34.93 -8.45 27.48
C THR A 791 -35.01 -7.37 28.55
N LEU A 792 -35.48 -6.16 28.20
CA LEU A 792 -35.57 -5.02 29.12
C LEU A 792 -36.96 -4.87 29.76
N LEU A 793 -37.97 -5.62 29.27
CA LEU A 793 -39.36 -5.59 29.76
C LEU A 793 -39.87 -6.98 30.20
N LYS A 794 -40.79 -6.99 31.17
CA LYS A 794 -41.54 -8.18 31.66
C LYS A 794 -42.39 -8.90 30.61
N SER A 795 -42.34 -8.46 29.36
CA SER A 795 -43.03 -9.10 28.24
C SER A 795 -42.33 -10.36 27.73
N GLY A 796 -41.06 -10.60 28.10
CA GLY A 796 -40.31 -11.79 27.69
C GLY A 796 -39.80 -11.76 26.24
N TYR A 797 -39.82 -10.60 25.58
CA TYR A 797 -39.25 -10.44 24.23
C TYR A 797 -37.93 -9.69 24.33
N SER A 798 -36.92 -10.14 23.57
CA SER A 798 -35.64 -9.45 23.45
C SER A 798 -35.81 -8.10 22.75
N ASP A 799 -35.35 -7.03 23.39
CA ASP A 799 -35.38 -5.66 22.91
C ASP A 799 -34.09 -5.32 22.15
N TYR A 800 -34.21 -4.43 21.17
CA TYR A 800 -33.10 -4.03 20.31
C TYR A 800 -32.31 -2.89 20.97
N VAL A 801 -31.03 -3.10 21.28
CA VAL A 801 -30.20 -2.16 22.05
C VAL A 801 -29.04 -1.67 21.19
N ILE A 802 -28.77 -0.37 21.20
CA ILE A 802 -27.61 0.27 20.57
C ILE A 802 -26.66 0.70 21.68
N VAL A 803 -25.38 0.33 21.61
CA VAL A 803 -24.32 0.67 22.57
C VAL A 803 -23.20 1.44 21.88
N ASN A 804 -22.70 2.49 22.54
CA ASN A 804 -21.60 3.33 22.11
C ASN A 804 -20.25 2.70 22.52
N PRO A 805 -19.39 2.29 21.58
CA PRO A 805 -18.12 1.61 21.86
C PRO A 805 -17.07 2.52 22.50
N GLN A 806 -17.14 3.84 22.32
CA GLN A 806 -16.14 4.76 22.89
C GLN A 806 -16.35 5.03 24.39
N ASN A 807 -17.60 4.98 24.88
CA ASN A 807 -17.91 5.39 26.26
C ASN A 807 -18.93 4.51 26.99
N GLY A 808 -19.44 3.45 26.35
CA GLY A 808 -20.37 2.49 26.95
C GLY A 808 -21.81 2.99 27.14
N THR A 809 -22.20 4.15 26.60
CA THR A 809 -23.60 4.64 26.67
C THR A 809 -24.53 3.81 25.77
N PHE A 810 -25.80 3.61 26.11
CA PHE A 810 -26.73 2.80 25.30
C PHE A 810 -28.14 3.39 25.14
N ALA A 811 -28.90 2.89 24.16
CA ALA A 811 -30.32 3.18 23.91
C ALA A 811 -31.06 1.92 23.43
N ALA A 812 -32.39 1.83 23.59
CA ALA A 812 -33.15 0.62 23.22
C ALA A 812 -34.50 0.89 22.51
N GLN A 813 -34.91 -0.05 21.66
CA GLN A 813 -36.23 -0.17 21.04
C GLN A 813 -36.95 -1.41 21.61
N LEU A 814 -38.12 -1.18 22.21
CA LEU A 814 -38.84 -2.19 22.99
C LEU A 814 -39.82 -3.00 22.13
N ASN A 815 -39.75 -4.33 22.19
CA ASN A 815 -40.35 -5.26 21.24
C ASN A 815 -41.81 -5.66 21.55
N SER A 816 -42.35 -5.30 22.73
CA SER A 816 -43.70 -5.71 23.18
C SER A 816 -44.85 -4.75 22.81
N CYS A 817 -44.74 -4.06 21.68
CA CYS A 817 -45.85 -3.30 21.11
C CYS A 817 -46.63 -4.19 20.12
N SER A 818 -47.56 -5.02 20.60
CA SER A 818 -48.50 -5.72 19.71
C SER A 818 -49.47 -4.72 19.05
N THR A 819 -49.83 -4.99 17.80
CA THR A 819 -50.92 -4.31 17.08
C THR A 819 -52.29 -4.51 17.71
#